data_AF-A0A7L5RTM0-F1
#
_entry.id   AF-A0A7L5RTM0-F1
#
_cell.length_a   1.000
_cell.length_b   1.000
_cell.length_c   1.000
_cell.angle_alpha   90.00
_cell.angle_beta   90.00
_cell.angle_gamma   90.00
#
_symmetry.space_group_name_H-M   'P 1'
#
loop_
_entity.id
_entity.type
_entity.pdbx_description
1 polymer ?
#
loop_
_entity_poly.entity_id
_entity_poly.type
_entity_poly.pdbx_seq_one_letter_code
_entity_poly.pdbx_strand_id
1 'polypeptide(L)'
;MKRLERPCRLMRCTLSIMAVVASIIGQVGADTLQTAPARPDVAARMTPDGLAYSVYSSGFSCTDWTGDLQRHRWTANGSNSRQWSARERNQGARLNIRIADTTADSGLKPFTWDNLDNEQQSILHRNPEAASALPDGRGRERLEYILGERQHEGTGQAPFRQRASMIGAIHNASPVLVSPPPYLAHLADAIENREPRDSYRSYDGFRQSPSGTGPRRQRLYIGANDGMLHGIDAETGLAEFAFIPSAVMANLYRLTDRRLGANQPAFFVDGSPVVRDAYFGDVIGWRSVLVGTLGAGGRALFALDITDPDAIRLLWEFDDSAEQGDPDLGYSLPRPEIVRLHSGQWAVLQGNGPGSHHARAALLVIDIRSGRLLAKLTTPSTDASPNGLGSVRAADNNSDGLADYAYAGDLQGNLWRFDLIPTGRPARESETDPLAPSSIGPVQPSDFKLAYQASPLFSAHDAQGRRQPILLPPTLIRHPEGLGYLILLGTGRRPIGQDETEPAPDASLYAIHDRKTKGQATRQSDTGARRSNLLSQYLGTGQGPSHDEPPAAHRGWKLDLPTEGAGTGGQIIAGMTRHHHTLLFSSQSHDPLACTNESPARIHAIDARNGGRIEKIAPDSGHTAAVALESTGAGFTLASGGMLFVNVGSSITGYDLSEEIDPVQRQSWMMLPEGYR
;
A
#
# COMPACT_ATOMS: atom_id res chain seq x y z
N MET A 1 -56.82 54.62 32.30
CA MET A 1 -55.82 53.77 32.99
C MET A 1 -56.24 52.31 32.92
N LYS A 2 -55.27 51.45 32.60
CA LYS A 2 -55.19 49.97 32.69
C LYS A 2 -55.19 49.21 31.35
N ARG A 3 -53.99 48.69 31.06
CA ARG A 3 -53.57 47.74 30.02
C ARG A 3 -54.21 46.35 30.24
N LEU A 4 -54.41 45.64 29.12
CA LEU A 4 -54.66 44.20 29.04
C LEU A 4 -53.49 43.56 28.28
N GLU A 5 -52.75 42.67 28.94
CA GLU A 5 -51.78 41.75 28.34
C GLU A 5 -52.21 40.30 28.62
N ARG A 6 -52.11 39.43 27.61
CA ARG A 6 -52.39 37.98 27.68
C ARG A 6 -51.07 37.21 27.88
N PRO A 7 -51.03 36.07 28.63
CA PRO A 7 -49.80 35.33 28.87
C PRO A 7 -49.59 34.10 27.95
N CYS A 8 -48.30 33.74 27.86
CA CYS A 8 -47.64 32.65 27.15
C CYS A 8 -48.29 31.25 27.25
N ARG A 9 -48.40 30.57 26.10
CA ARG A 9 -48.41 29.11 25.95
C ARG A 9 -47.25 28.71 25.04
N LEU A 10 -46.08 28.37 25.60
CA LEU A 10 -44.99 27.75 24.82
C LEU A 10 -43.88 27.11 25.66
N MET A 11 -44.22 26.52 26.82
CA MET A 11 -43.19 26.02 27.76
C MET A 11 -43.51 24.65 28.36
N ARG A 12 -44.10 23.73 27.56
CA ARG A 12 -44.30 22.32 27.96
C ARG A 12 -44.04 21.26 26.89
N CYS A 13 -43.55 21.61 25.68
CA CYS A 13 -43.20 20.61 24.65
C CYS A 13 -41.70 20.30 24.53
N THR A 14 -40.81 20.97 25.27
CA THR A 14 -39.36 20.81 25.12
C THR A 14 -38.72 19.80 26.08
N LEU A 15 -39.38 19.44 27.20
CA LEU A 15 -38.79 18.51 28.16
C LEU A 15 -38.97 17.02 27.81
N SER A 16 -39.93 16.65 26.96
CA SER A 16 -40.17 15.23 26.62
C SER A 16 -39.33 14.73 25.43
N ILE A 17 -38.83 15.64 24.58
CA ILE A 17 -37.94 15.29 23.47
C ILE A 17 -36.50 15.10 23.97
N MET A 18 -36.05 15.91 24.93
CA MET A 18 -34.69 15.79 25.49
C MET A 18 -34.47 14.48 26.28
N ALA A 19 -35.51 13.95 26.95
CA ALA A 19 -35.40 12.67 27.67
C ALA A 19 -35.44 11.45 26.72
N VAL A 20 -36.15 11.54 25.60
CA VAL A 20 -36.16 10.50 24.55
C VAL A 20 -34.87 10.55 23.73
N VAL A 21 -34.35 11.75 23.44
CA VAL A 21 -33.05 11.95 22.78
C VAL A 21 -31.90 11.51 23.69
N ALA A 22 -31.96 11.73 25.01
CA ALA A 22 -30.96 11.20 25.95
C ALA A 22 -31.01 9.67 26.11
N SER A 23 -32.18 9.04 25.96
CA SER A 23 -32.33 7.57 25.95
C SER A 23 -31.84 6.94 24.62
N ILE A 24 -32.02 7.63 23.49
CA ILE A 24 -31.47 7.23 22.18
C ILE A 24 -29.95 7.48 22.14
N ILE A 25 -29.44 8.58 22.70
CA ILE A 25 -28.00 8.86 22.81
C ILE A 25 -27.32 7.92 23.82
N GLY A 26 -28.04 7.47 24.86
CA GLY A 26 -27.54 6.49 25.84
C GLY A 26 -27.48 5.04 25.35
N GLN A 27 -28.10 4.71 24.20
CA GLN A 27 -27.97 3.41 23.52
C GLN A 27 -27.20 3.50 22.18
N VAL A 28 -26.81 4.71 21.76
CA VAL A 28 -25.89 4.96 20.65
C VAL A 28 -24.55 5.43 21.25
N GLY A 29 -23.92 4.54 22.04
CA GLY A 29 -22.46 4.56 22.14
C GLY A 29 -21.93 4.09 20.80
N ALA A 30 -21.88 5.00 19.82
CA ALA A 30 -21.66 4.70 18.42
C ALA A 30 -20.29 4.03 18.23
N ASP A 31 -20.36 2.73 17.93
CA ASP A 31 -19.34 1.90 17.32
C ASP A 31 -18.99 2.49 15.93
N THR A 32 -18.30 3.64 15.94
CA THR A 32 -18.12 4.47 14.75
C THR A 32 -16.97 3.91 13.94
N LEU A 33 -17.31 3.10 12.93
CA LEU A 33 -16.36 2.64 11.92
C LEU A 33 -15.78 3.86 11.19
N GLN A 34 -14.46 4.02 11.27
CA GLN A 34 -13.70 4.99 10.50
C GLN A 34 -13.23 4.37 9.19
N THR A 35 -13.17 5.13 8.11
CA THR A 35 -12.50 4.66 6.89
C THR A 35 -11.00 4.54 7.12
N ALA A 36 -10.40 3.51 6.56
CA ALA A 36 -8.96 3.32 6.64
C ALA A 36 -8.23 4.46 5.90
N PRO A 37 -7.07 4.93 6.38
CA PRO A 37 -6.20 5.81 5.60
C PRO A 37 -5.60 5.12 4.36
N ALA A 38 -5.78 3.80 4.21
CA ALA A 38 -5.37 3.03 3.06
C ALA A 38 -6.18 3.39 1.80
N ARG A 39 -5.63 3.12 0.62
CA ARG A 39 -6.32 3.39 -0.65
C ARG A 39 -7.49 2.42 -0.85
N PRO A 40 -8.67 2.89 -1.31
CA PRO A 40 -9.70 2.01 -1.82
C PRO A 40 -9.26 1.35 -3.13
N ASP A 41 -9.86 0.21 -3.45
CA ASP A 41 -9.68 -0.47 -4.75
C ASP A 41 -10.92 -0.32 -5.63
N VAL A 42 -10.76 -0.29 -6.95
CA VAL A 42 -11.84 0.02 -7.89
C VAL A 42 -11.80 -0.87 -9.12
N ALA A 43 -12.95 -1.45 -9.44
CA ALA A 43 -13.21 -2.08 -10.73
C ALA A 43 -14.24 -1.28 -11.53
N ALA A 44 -13.93 -0.98 -12.80
CA ALA A 44 -14.86 -0.36 -13.72
C ALA A 44 -15.52 -1.41 -14.64
N ARG A 45 -16.79 -1.20 -14.98
CA ARG A 45 -17.55 -2.04 -15.91
C ARG A 45 -18.47 -1.16 -16.76
N MET A 46 -18.51 -1.44 -18.07
CA MET A 46 -19.51 -0.83 -18.95
C MET A 46 -20.87 -1.48 -18.74
N THR A 47 -21.90 -0.66 -18.59
CA THR A 47 -23.30 -1.06 -18.45
C THR A 47 -24.15 -0.36 -19.51
N PRO A 48 -25.40 -0.78 -19.76
CA PRO A 48 -26.29 -0.08 -20.69
C PRO A 48 -26.48 1.41 -20.35
N ASP A 49 -26.39 1.76 -19.07
CA ASP A 49 -26.55 3.13 -18.55
C ASP A 49 -25.21 3.90 -18.46
N GLY A 50 -24.14 3.40 -19.08
CA GLY A 50 -22.79 3.98 -19.04
C GLY A 50 -21.80 3.25 -18.13
N LEU A 51 -20.70 3.91 -17.78
CA LEU A 51 -19.68 3.35 -16.89
C LEU A 51 -20.21 3.21 -15.45
N ALA A 52 -19.99 2.05 -14.85
CA ALA A 52 -20.25 1.78 -13.45
C ALA A 52 -18.97 1.31 -12.75
N TYR A 53 -18.79 1.71 -11.49
CA TYR A 53 -17.62 1.37 -10.68
C TYR A 53 -18.05 0.56 -9.47
N SER A 54 -17.35 -0.54 -9.21
CA SER A 54 -17.37 -1.23 -7.93
C SER A 54 -16.19 -0.73 -7.12
N VAL A 55 -16.46 -0.02 -6.03
CA VAL A 55 -15.45 0.57 -5.15
C VAL A 55 -15.42 -0.23 -3.85
N TYR A 56 -14.23 -0.67 -3.46
CA TYR A 56 -13.97 -1.46 -2.27
C TYR A 56 -13.19 -0.61 -1.26
N SER A 57 -13.80 -0.36 -0.10
CA SER A 57 -13.17 0.39 0.99
C SER A 57 -13.08 -0.43 2.26
N SER A 58 -11.95 -0.30 2.94
CA SER A 58 -11.74 -0.83 4.27
C SER A 58 -11.99 0.23 5.36
N GLY A 59 -12.30 -0.26 6.56
CA GLY A 59 -12.44 0.56 7.74
C GLY A 59 -12.16 -0.21 9.03
N PHE A 60 -12.06 0.54 10.14
CA PHE A 60 -11.77 0.01 11.46
C PHE A 60 -12.55 0.76 12.55
N SER A 61 -12.81 0.08 13.67
CA SER A 61 -13.36 0.66 14.89
C SER A 61 -12.27 0.78 15.94
N CYS A 62 -12.13 1.96 16.52
CA CYS A 62 -11.22 2.22 17.63
C CYS A 62 -11.74 1.71 18.97
N THR A 63 -13.04 1.44 19.07
CA THR A 63 -13.67 1.00 20.33
C THR A 63 -13.38 -0.47 20.59
N ASP A 64 -13.47 -1.30 19.55
CA ASP A 64 -13.34 -2.75 19.68
C ASP A 64 -12.31 -3.34 18.71
N TRP A 65 -11.52 -2.54 18.01
CA TRP A 65 -10.47 -3.02 17.09
C TRP A 65 -10.98 -4.04 16.06
N THR A 66 -12.23 -3.90 15.63
CA THR A 66 -12.81 -4.67 14.54
C THR A 66 -12.82 -3.88 13.25
N GLY A 67 -12.98 -4.56 12.11
CA GLY A 67 -12.95 -3.96 10.79
C GLY A 67 -14.15 -4.31 9.92
N ASP A 68 -14.23 -3.59 8.82
CA ASP A 68 -15.19 -3.84 7.75
C ASP A 68 -14.52 -3.64 6.39
N LEU A 69 -14.94 -4.44 5.41
CA LEU A 69 -14.68 -4.23 4.00
C LEU A 69 -16.04 -4.08 3.33
N GLN A 70 -16.21 -3.03 2.54
CA GLN A 70 -17.49 -2.72 1.90
C GLN A 70 -17.34 -2.59 0.40
N ARG A 71 -18.36 -3.02 -0.34
CA ARG A 71 -18.49 -2.76 -1.77
C ARG A 71 -19.60 -1.76 -2.02
N HIS A 72 -19.26 -0.70 -2.73
CA HIS A 72 -20.20 0.29 -3.25
C HIS A 72 -20.25 0.22 -4.77
N ARG A 73 -21.47 0.31 -5.31
CA ARG A 73 -21.68 0.50 -6.75
C ARG A 73 -21.92 1.97 -7.01
N TRP A 74 -21.07 2.53 -7.85
CA TRP A 74 -21.19 3.87 -8.40
C TRP A 74 -21.55 3.80 -9.87
N THR A 75 -22.33 4.76 -10.34
CA THR A 75 -22.66 4.89 -11.77
C THR A 75 -22.26 6.28 -12.26
N ALA A 76 -22.13 6.43 -13.57
CA ALA A 76 -21.71 7.69 -14.20
C ALA A 76 -22.61 8.89 -13.86
N ASN A 77 -23.86 8.67 -13.44
CA ASN A 77 -24.76 9.73 -12.99
C ASN A 77 -24.55 10.16 -11.51
N GLY A 78 -23.52 9.63 -10.85
CA GLY A 78 -23.20 9.91 -9.45
C GLY A 78 -23.99 9.08 -8.42
N SER A 79 -24.89 8.19 -8.85
CA SER A 79 -25.61 7.30 -7.90
C SER A 79 -24.64 6.33 -7.24
N ASN A 80 -24.67 6.29 -5.90
CA ASN A 80 -23.92 5.40 -5.03
C ASN A 80 -24.86 4.49 -4.24
N SER A 81 -24.61 3.18 -4.26
CA SER A 81 -25.35 2.20 -3.45
C SER A 81 -24.44 1.13 -2.85
N ARG A 82 -24.52 0.92 -1.54
CA ARG A 82 -23.81 -0.16 -0.84
C ARG A 82 -24.39 -1.52 -1.25
N GLN A 83 -23.53 -2.39 -1.77
CA GLN A 83 -23.91 -3.74 -2.21
C GLN A 83 -23.77 -4.75 -1.07
N TRP A 84 -22.67 -4.67 -0.32
CA TRP A 84 -22.43 -5.54 0.83
C TRP A 84 -21.42 -4.91 1.81
N SER A 85 -21.46 -5.43 3.05
CA SER A 85 -20.48 -5.22 4.12
C SER A 85 -20.00 -6.60 4.57
N ALA A 86 -18.68 -6.82 4.57
CA ALA A 86 -18.10 -8.09 5.00
C ALA A 86 -18.30 -8.29 6.51
N ARG A 87 -18.30 -7.21 7.29
CA ARG A 87 -18.70 -7.23 8.70
C ARG A 87 -20.10 -7.77 8.92
N GLU A 88 -21.07 -7.37 8.09
CA GLU A 88 -22.46 -7.85 8.19
C GLU A 88 -22.61 -9.29 7.68
N ARG A 89 -21.92 -9.63 6.58
CA ARG A 89 -22.07 -10.91 5.88
C ARG A 89 -21.43 -12.10 6.60
N ASN A 90 -20.37 -11.86 7.38
CA ASN A 90 -19.57 -12.93 8.00
C ASN A 90 -19.89 -13.13 9.50
N GLN A 91 -21.03 -12.65 9.98
CA GLN A 91 -21.48 -12.89 11.36
C GLN A 91 -21.86 -14.36 11.54
N GLY A 92 -21.19 -15.05 12.46
CA GLY A 92 -21.48 -16.45 12.78
C GLY A 92 -20.95 -17.49 11.79
N ALA A 93 -20.17 -17.07 10.78
CA ALA A 93 -19.47 -18.00 9.90
C ALA A 93 -18.14 -18.42 10.53
N ARG A 94 -17.89 -19.73 10.62
CA ARG A 94 -16.56 -20.26 10.96
C ARG A 94 -15.62 -20.05 9.78
N LEU A 95 -14.51 -19.37 10.00
CA LEU A 95 -13.55 -19.02 8.96
C LEU A 95 -12.76 -20.25 8.48
N ASN A 96 -12.53 -20.35 7.17
CA ASN A 96 -11.60 -21.32 6.57
C ASN A 96 -10.16 -20.82 6.72
N ILE A 97 -9.62 -20.95 7.93
CA ILE A 97 -8.28 -20.49 8.27
C ILE A 97 -7.24 -21.55 7.92
N ARG A 98 -6.19 -21.15 7.22
CA ARG A 98 -5.01 -21.96 6.87
C ARG A 98 -3.76 -21.39 7.54
N ILE A 99 -2.85 -22.29 7.90
CA ILE A 99 -1.50 -22.00 8.39
C ILE A 99 -0.47 -22.73 7.54
N ALA A 100 0.78 -22.29 7.60
CA ALA A 100 1.88 -22.93 6.89
C ALA A 100 2.07 -24.40 7.30
N ASP A 101 2.39 -25.23 6.33
CA ASP A 101 2.81 -26.62 6.51
C ASP A 101 3.78 -27.00 5.39
N THR A 102 5.06 -27.10 5.73
CA THR A 102 6.12 -27.45 4.78
C THR A 102 6.05 -28.90 4.29
N THR A 103 5.21 -29.74 4.89
CA THR A 103 5.03 -31.14 4.50
C THR A 103 3.86 -31.35 3.54
N ALA A 104 2.95 -30.39 3.43
CA ALA A 104 1.80 -30.45 2.53
C ALA A 104 2.15 -29.99 1.11
N ASP A 105 1.58 -30.63 0.08
CA ASP A 105 1.79 -30.24 -1.32
C ASP A 105 1.36 -28.78 -1.61
N SER A 106 0.36 -28.27 -0.89
CA SER A 106 -0.11 -26.89 -0.98
C SER A 106 0.73 -25.93 -0.14
N GLY A 107 1.65 -26.41 0.71
CA GLY A 107 2.31 -25.62 1.73
C GLY A 107 1.38 -25.16 2.87
N LEU A 108 0.13 -25.65 2.92
CA LEU A 108 -0.93 -25.16 3.82
C LEU A 108 -1.72 -26.29 4.47
N LYS A 109 -2.00 -26.16 5.77
CA LYS A 109 -2.94 -27.02 6.52
C LYS A 109 -4.03 -26.21 7.23
N PRO A 110 -5.19 -26.82 7.55
CA PRO A 110 -6.24 -26.15 8.34
C PRO A 110 -5.75 -25.74 9.73
N PHE A 111 -6.15 -24.56 10.21
CA PHE A 111 -5.90 -24.11 11.59
C PHE A 111 -6.85 -24.85 12.55
N THR A 112 -6.37 -25.96 13.10
CA THR A 112 -7.08 -26.77 14.09
C THR A 112 -6.12 -27.15 15.21
N TRP A 113 -6.63 -27.46 16.40
CA TRP A 113 -5.81 -27.77 17.56
C TRP A 113 -4.80 -28.90 17.28
N ASP A 114 -5.26 -29.97 16.62
CA ASP A 114 -4.44 -31.15 16.32
C ASP A 114 -3.39 -30.89 15.23
N ASN A 115 -3.57 -29.84 14.44
CA ASN A 115 -2.60 -29.40 13.44
C ASN A 115 -1.53 -28.46 14.01
N LEU A 116 -1.67 -27.99 15.25
CA LEU A 116 -0.68 -27.15 15.92
C LEU A 116 0.42 -27.98 16.57
N ASP A 117 1.65 -27.53 16.45
CA ASP A 117 2.75 -28.09 17.23
C ASP A 117 2.68 -27.66 18.72
N ASN A 118 3.55 -28.26 19.55
CA ASN A 118 3.56 -28.01 20.98
C ASN A 118 3.88 -26.55 21.36
N GLU A 119 4.70 -25.86 20.55
CA GLU A 119 5.06 -24.47 20.79
C GLU A 119 3.88 -23.55 20.47
N GLN A 120 3.23 -23.77 19.33
CA GLN A 120 2.02 -23.06 18.92
C GLN A 120 0.89 -23.24 19.94
N GLN A 121 0.67 -24.47 20.42
CA GLN A 121 -0.30 -24.74 21.49
C GLN A 121 0.07 -24.00 22.78
N SER A 122 1.35 -24.00 23.17
CA SER A 122 1.83 -23.28 24.36
C SER A 122 1.61 -21.77 24.24
N ILE A 123 1.82 -21.18 23.06
CA ILE A 123 1.56 -19.76 22.81
C ILE A 123 0.08 -19.43 23.01
N LEU A 124 -0.84 -20.24 22.48
CA LEU A 124 -2.28 -20.01 22.66
C LEU A 124 -2.76 -20.20 24.11
N HIS A 125 -2.00 -20.92 24.93
CA HIS A 125 -2.29 -21.02 26.36
C HIS A 125 -1.94 -19.75 27.14
N ARG A 126 -1.21 -18.78 26.58
CA ARG A 126 -0.81 -17.56 27.31
C ARG A 126 -2.01 -16.64 27.59
N ASN A 127 -2.11 -16.14 28.82
CA ASN A 127 -3.10 -15.12 29.19
C ASN A 127 -2.59 -13.72 28.80
N PRO A 128 -3.23 -13.02 27.84
CA PRO A 128 -2.77 -11.71 27.40
C PRO A 128 -2.99 -10.60 28.44
N GLU A 129 -3.85 -10.80 29.43
CA GLU A 129 -4.11 -9.82 30.49
C GLU A 129 -3.16 -9.99 31.69
N ALA A 130 -2.42 -11.10 31.76
CA ALA A 130 -1.43 -11.35 32.81
C ALA A 130 -0.11 -10.61 32.53
N ALA A 131 0.47 -9.99 33.56
CA ALA A 131 1.70 -9.20 33.43
C ALA A 131 2.91 -9.97 32.86
N SER A 132 2.95 -11.30 33.01
CA SER A 132 4.03 -12.16 32.46
C SER A 132 3.52 -13.13 31.39
N ALA A 133 2.34 -12.87 30.81
CA ALA A 133 1.70 -13.75 29.82
C ALA A 133 1.66 -15.24 30.23
N LEU A 134 1.51 -15.51 31.54
CA LEU A 134 1.54 -16.87 32.08
C LEU A 134 0.43 -17.74 31.46
N PRO A 135 0.68 -19.05 31.27
CA PRO A 135 -0.33 -19.96 30.74
C PRO A 135 -1.57 -20.05 31.64
N ASP A 136 -2.76 -20.05 31.05
CA ASP A 136 -4.05 -20.24 31.73
C ASP A 136 -4.82 -21.49 31.29
N GLY A 137 -4.24 -22.30 30.40
CA GLY A 137 -4.87 -23.54 29.94
C GLY A 137 -5.97 -23.35 28.89
N ARG A 138 -6.25 -22.13 28.43
CA ARG A 138 -7.41 -21.83 27.57
C ARG A 138 -7.12 -21.81 26.06
N GLY A 139 -6.10 -22.54 25.60
CA GLY A 139 -5.62 -22.49 24.22
C GLY A 139 -6.66 -22.92 23.18
N ARG A 140 -7.44 -23.97 23.47
CA ARG A 140 -8.53 -24.43 22.59
C ARG A 140 -9.63 -23.39 22.45
N GLU A 141 -10.03 -22.78 23.56
CA GLU A 141 -11.04 -21.71 23.56
C GLU A 141 -10.54 -20.49 22.77
N ARG A 142 -9.25 -20.14 22.86
CA ARG A 142 -8.66 -19.07 22.04
C ARG A 142 -8.63 -19.42 20.56
N LEU A 143 -8.30 -20.65 20.21
CA LEU A 143 -8.33 -21.14 18.83
C LEU A 143 -9.76 -21.05 18.25
N GLU A 144 -10.75 -21.49 18.99
CA GLU A 144 -12.16 -21.40 18.60
C GLU A 144 -12.61 -19.95 18.42
N TYR A 145 -12.20 -19.05 19.33
CA TYR A 145 -12.46 -17.62 19.19
C TYR A 145 -11.86 -17.04 17.90
N ILE A 146 -10.61 -17.39 17.57
CA ILE A 146 -9.94 -16.96 16.33
C ILE A 146 -10.65 -17.52 15.09
N LEU A 147 -11.17 -18.74 15.15
CA LEU A 147 -11.98 -19.35 14.07
C LEU A 147 -13.36 -18.69 13.88
N GLY A 148 -13.78 -17.84 14.82
CA GLY A 148 -15.06 -17.14 14.77
C GLY A 148 -16.12 -17.67 15.74
N GLU A 149 -15.76 -18.46 16.76
CA GLU A 149 -16.72 -18.81 17.81
C GLU A 149 -16.87 -17.65 18.82
N ARG A 150 -18.08 -17.42 19.31
CA ARG A 150 -18.41 -16.30 20.22
C ARG A 150 -18.78 -16.71 21.64
N GLN A 151 -18.80 -18.00 21.94
CA GLN A 151 -19.30 -18.57 23.20
C GLN A 151 -18.55 -18.10 24.46
N HIS A 152 -17.34 -17.58 24.33
CA HIS A 152 -16.50 -17.09 25.43
C HIS A 152 -16.38 -15.56 25.49
N GLU A 153 -17.11 -14.83 24.65
CA GLU A 153 -17.11 -13.36 24.63
C GLU A 153 -18.03 -12.75 25.71
N GLY A 154 -17.66 -11.59 26.25
CA GLY A 154 -18.60 -10.74 27.00
C GLY A 154 -18.69 -11.03 28.50
N THR A 155 -19.82 -11.54 29.00
CA THR A 155 -20.08 -11.71 30.45
C THR A 155 -19.97 -13.17 30.88
N GLY A 156 -19.04 -13.44 31.80
CA GLY A 156 -18.72 -14.78 32.31
C GLY A 156 -17.52 -14.73 33.25
N GLN A 157 -17.04 -15.88 33.74
CA GLN A 157 -15.74 -15.92 34.43
C GLN A 157 -14.62 -15.85 33.40
N ALA A 158 -13.70 -14.89 33.55
CA ALA A 158 -12.59 -14.62 32.64
C ALA A 158 -13.01 -14.51 31.15
N PRO A 159 -13.91 -13.58 30.78
CA PRO A 159 -14.39 -13.49 29.41
C PRO A 159 -13.30 -13.00 28.45
N PHE A 160 -13.35 -13.48 27.21
CA PHE A 160 -12.59 -12.87 26.12
C PHE A 160 -13.21 -11.56 25.69
N ARG A 161 -12.44 -10.75 24.94
CA ARG A 161 -12.93 -9.54 24.28
C ARG A 161 -14.19 -9.81 23.46
N GLN A 162 -15.18 -8.94 23.61
CA GLN A 162 -16.37 -8.96 22.75
C GLN A 162 -16.07 -8.26 21.43
N ARG A 163 -16.47 -8.86 20.31
CA ARG A 163 -16.25 -8.32 18.96
C ARG A 163 -17.56 -7.87 18.33
N ALA A 164 -17.55 -6.77 17.58
CA ALA A 164 -18.68 -6.42 16.72
C ALA A 164 -18.57 -7.00 15.29
N SER A 165 -17.36 -7.40 14.85
CA SER A 165 -17.08 -8.07 13.57
C SER A 165 -16.11 -9.23 13.75
N MET A 166 -16.18 -10.23 12.87
CA MET A 166 -15.18 -11.31 12.81
C MET A 166 -13.90 -10.89 12.11
N ILE A 167 -14.01 -9.89 11.23
CA ILE A 167 -12.87 -9.28 10.57
C ILE A 167 -12.26 -8.27 11.54
N GLY A 168 -10.96 -8.39 11.80
CA GLY A 168 -10.21 -7.46 12.63
C GLY A 168 -10.07 -6.08 11.98
N ALA A 169 -9.65 -5.08 12.74
CA ALA A 169 -9.41 -3.73 12.23
C ALA A 169 -8.54 -3.73 10.97
N ILE A 170 -8.98 -3.03 9.92
CA ILE A 170 -8.19 -2.83 8.71
C ILE A 170 -7.72 -1.37 8.70
N HIS A 171 -6.46 -1.15 9.09
CA HIS A 171 -5.93 0.19 9.32
C HIS A 171 -5.05 0.67 8.16
N ASN A 172 -3.94 -0.02 7.85
CA ASN A 172 -3.04 0.41 6.77
C ASN A 172 -3.17 -0.42 5.48
N ALA A 173 -3.92 -1.52 5.50
CA ALA A 173 -4.06 -2.40 4.34
C ALA A 173 -5.12 -1.90 3.34
N SER A 174 -4.71 -1.85 2.06
CA SER A 174 -5.59 -1.69 0.92
C SER A 174 -6.07 -3.05 0.41
N PRO A 175 -7.35 -3.19 0.02
CA PRO A 175 -7.80 -4.39 -0.69
C PRO A 175 -7.12 -4.51 -2.06
N VAL A 176 -6.97 -5.74 -2.54
CA VAL A 176 -6.61 -6.03 -3.94
C VAL A 176 -7.63 -6.96 -4.57
N LEU A 177 -8.30 -6.49 -5.62
CA LEU A 177 -9.20 -7.28 -6.45
C LEU A 177 -8.40 -8.08 -7.46
N VAL A 178 -8.58 -9.40 -7.40
CA VAL A 178 -8.05 -10.35 -8.36
C VAL A 178 -9.16 -10.75 -9.30
N SER A 179 -9.03 -10.27 -10.52
CA SER A 179 -9.91 -10.54 -11.66
C SER A 179 -9.24 -11.52 -12.63
N PRO A 180 -9.91 -11.92 -13.74
CA PRO A 180 -9.23 -12.62 -14.82
C PRO A 180 -7.91 -11.91 -15.21
N PRO A 181 -6.86 -12.66 -15.59
CA PRO A 181 -5.51 -12.11 -15.74
C PRO A 181 -5.46 -10.84 -16.61
N PRO A 182 -4.92 -9.72 -16.09
CA PRO A 182 -5.18 -8.39 -16.63
C PRO A 182 -4.27 -7.96 -17.79
N TYR A 183 -3.16 -8.66 -18.06
CA TYR A 183 -2.24 -8.22 -19.10
C TYR A 183 -2.82 -8.39 -20.51
N LEU A 184 -2.37 -7.52 -21.41
CA LEU A 184 -2.55 -7.75 -22.83
C LEU A 184 -1.67 -8.95 -23.21
N ALA A 185 -2.31 -10.03 -23.67
CA ALA A 185 -1.63 -11.30 -23.90
C ALA A 185 -0.39 -11.17 -24.78
N HIS A 186 -0.48 -10.43 -25.90
CA HIS A 186 0.66 -10.22 -26.78
C HIS A 186 1.86 -9.54 -26.11
N LEU A 187 1.64 -8.63 -25.14
CA LEU A 187 2.73 -7.98 -24.40
C LEU A 187 3.35 -8.95 -23.39
N ALA A 188 2.53 -9.68 -22.63
CA ALA A 188 3.02 -10.67 -21.68
C ALA A 188 3.79 -11.81 -22.40
N ASP A 189 3.26 -12.27 -23.53
CA ASP A 189 3.90 -13.27 -24.38
C ASP A 189 5.21 -12.75 -24.99
N ALA A 190 5.28 -11.47 -25.38
CA ALA A 190 6.52 -10.88 -25.87
C ALA A 190 7.60 -10.79 -24.78
N ILE A 191 7.22 -10.62 -23.51
CA ILE A 191 8.18 -10.60 -22.39
C ILE A 191 8.80 -11.97 -22.18
N GLU A 192 7.98 -13.03 -22.14
CA GLU A 192 8.44 -14.37 -21.76
C GLU A 192 8.82 -15.27 -22.93
N ASN A 193 8.34 -15.00 -24.14
CA ASN A 193 8.59 -15.83 -25.33
C ASN A 193 9.34 -15.06 -26.43
N ARG A 194 10.34 -14.26 -26.02
CA ARG A 194 11.23 -13.50 -26.93
C ARG A 194 11.89 -14.38 -27.97
N GLU A 195 12.36 -15.55 -27.53
CA GLU A 195 12.78 -16.65 -28.38
C GLU A 195 11.70 -17.72 -28.30
N PRO A 196 11.01 -18.07 -29.41
CA PRO A 196 9.94 -19.05 -29.40
C PRO A 196 10.40 -20.40 -28.85
N ARG A 197 9.70 -20.92 -27.83
CA ARG A 197 9.95 -22.22 -27.20
C ARG A 197 8.70 -23.07 -27.19
N ASP A 198 8.80 -24.34 -27.59
CA ASP A 198 7.67 -25.29 -27.56
C ASP A 198 7.14 -25.56 -26.14
N SER A 199 8.00 -25.39 -25.13
CA SER A 199 7.63 -25.53 -23.72
C SER A 199 6.89 -24.31 -23.16
N TYR A 200 6.84 -23.18 -23.89
CA TYR A 200 6.17 -21.98 -23.42
C TYR A 200 4.65 -22.20 -23.31
N ARG A 201 4.05 -21.64 -22.27
CA ARG A 201 2.59 -21.62 -22.07
C ARG A 201 2.13 -20.18 -22.21
N SER A 202 1.31 -19.91 -23.21
CA SER A 202 0.90 -18.54 -23.54
C SER A 202 0.06 -17.92 -22.43
N TYR A 203 0.22 -16.61 -22.27
CA TYR A 203 -0.59 -15.82 -21.37
C TYR A 203 -2.05 -15.80 -21.83
N ASP A 204 -2.31 -15.85 -23.15
CA ASP A 204 -3.68 -16.00 -23.65
C ASP A 204 -4.33 -17.32 -23.19
N GLY A 205 -3.57 -18.43 -23.21
CA GLY A 205 -4.01 -19.69 -22.64
C GLY A 205 -4.29 -19.57 -21.14
N PHE A 206 -3.38 -18.92 -20.40
CA PHE A 206 -3.57 -18.66 -18.96
C PHE A 206 -4.83 -17.84 -18.65
N ARG A 207 -5.16 -16.83 -19.48
CA ARG A 207 -6.40 -16.04 -19.32
C ARG A 207 -7.67 -16.83 -19.53
N GLN A 208 -7.62 -17.85 -20.39
CA GLN A 208 -8.75 -18.69 -20.75
C GLN A 208 -8.87 -19.92 -19.85
N SER A 209 -7.83 -20.26 -19.09
CA SER A 209 -7.82 -21.38 -18.15
C SER A 209 -8.92 -21.22 -17.09
N PRO A 210 -9.80 -22.21 -16.91
CA PRO A 210 -10.76 -22.21 -15.81
C PRO A 210 -10.03 -22.38 -14.47
N SER A 211 -10.66 -21.92 -13.38
CA SER A 211 -10.28 -22.30 -12.01
C SER A 211 -11.26 -23.35 -11.52
N GLY A 212 -10.79 -24.55 -11.21
CA GLY A 212 -11.66 -25.69 -10.89
C GLY A 212 -12.69 -25.98 -12.00
N THR A 213 -13.98 -25.89 -11.66
CA THR A 213 -15.11 -26.27 -12.54
C THR A 213 -15.71 -25.12 -13.35
N GLY A 214 -15.14 -23.92 -13.31
CA GLY A 214 -15.76 -22.74 -13.92
C GLY A 214 -14.81 -21.58 -14.23
N PRO A 215 -15.34 -20.45 -14.71
CA PRO A 215 -14.54 -19.25 -14.94
C PRO A 215 -13.96 -18.73 -13.63
N ARG A 216 -12.78 -18.11 -13.70
CA ARG A 216 -12.09 -17.58 -12.53
C ARG A 216 -12.94 -16.55 -11.79
N ARG A 217 -13.36 -16.89 -10.58
CA ARG A 217 -14.15 -16.02 -9.69
C ARG A 217 -13.29 -14.85 -9.21
N GLN A 218 -13.92 -13.68 -9.11
CA GLN A 218 -13.26 -12.49 -8.58
C GLN A 218 -13.12 -12.60 -7.06
N ARG A 219 -11.89 -12.38 -6.57
CA ARG A 219 -11.58 -12.40 -5.13
C ARG A 219 -10.96 -11.08 -4.72
N LEU A 220 -11.28 -10.62 -3.52
CA LEU A 220 -10.58 -9.55 -2.83
C LEU A 220 -9.66 -10.17 -1.80
N TYR A 221 -8.41 -9.73 -1.78
CA TYR A 221 -7.49 -10.06 -0.70
C TYR A 221 -7.17 -8.83 0.13
N ILE A 222 -7.17 -8.97 1.45
CA ILE A 222 -6.85 -7.87 2.36
C ILE A 222 -6.25 -8.38 3.66
N GLY A 223 -5.22 -7.69 4.15
CA GLY A 223 -4.67 -7.93 5.49
C GLY A 223 -5.57 -7.31 6.56
N ALA A 224 -5.81 -8.02 7.65
CA ALA A 224 -6.54 -7.51 8.80
C ALA A 224 -5.82 -7.80 10.13
N ASN A 225 -6.09 -6.94 11.12
CA ASN A 225 -5.47 -7.02 12.44
C ASN A 225 -6.15 -8.03 13.39
N ASP A 226 -6.85 -9.01 12.82
CA ASP A 226 -7.18 -10.29 13.46
C ASP A 226 -6.10 -11.36 13.19
N GLY A 227 -5.00 -10.97 12.54
CA GLY A 227 -3.85 -11.83 12.29
C GLY A 227 -3.87 -12.54 10.95
N MET A 228 -4.77 -12.16 10.05
CA MET A 228 -5.02 -12.90 8.82
C MET A 228 -4.94 -12.04 7.57
N LEU A 229 -4.49 -12.66 6.47
CA LEU A 229 -4.89 -12.25 5.14
C LEU A 229 -6.22 -12.92 4.81
N HIS A 230 -7.26 -12.14 4.54
CA HIS A 230 -8.59 -12.64 4.15
C HIS A 230 -8.72 -12.68 2.63
N GLY A 231 -9.29 -13.77 2.11
CA GLY A 231 -9.79 -13.91 0.74
C GLY A 231 -11.32 -13.87 0.73
N ILE A 232 -11.87 -12.77 0.23
CA ILE A 232 -13.30 -12.45 0.25
C ILE A 232 -13.86 -12.53 -1.17
N ASP A 233 -15.00 -13.16 -1.34
CA ASP A 233 -15.72 -13.16 -2.60
C ASP A 233 -16.17 -11.75 -2.98
N ALA A 234 -15.74 -11.25 -4.14
CA ALA A 234 -15.98 -9.86 -4.52
C ALA A 234 -17.47 -9.56 -4.77
N GLU A 235 -18.27 -10.57 -5.11
CA GLU A 235 -19.69 -10.39 -5.41
C GLU A 235 -20.54 -10.44 -4.14
N THR A 236 -20.29 -11.42 -3.26
CA THR A 236 -21.14 -11.71 -2.10
C THR A 236 -20.64 -11.08 -0.79
N GLY A 237 -19.34 -10.77 -0.68
CA GLY A 237 -18.71 -10.28 0.54
C GLY A 237 -18.43 -11.35 1.60
N LEU A 238 -18.56 -12.64 1.25
CA LEU A 238 -18.25 -13.77 2.15
C LEU A 238 -16.75 -14.07 2.14
N ALA A 239 -16.17 -14.25 3.33
CA ALA A 239 -14.79 -14.70 3.50
C ALA A 239 -14.72 -16.22 3.24
N GLU A 240 -14.03 -16.62 2.16
CA GLU A 240 -13.91 -18.03 1.76
C GLU A 240 -12.53 -18.63 2.10
N PHE A 241 -11.55 -17.77 2.41
CA PHE A 241 -10.20 -18.14 2.78
C PHE A 241 -9.63 -17.16 3.79
N ALA A 242 -8.82 -17.66 4.72
CA ALA A 242 -7.95 -16.83 5.54
C ALA A 242 -6.59 -17.52 5.72
N PHE A 243 -5.51 -16.75 5.71
CA PHE A 243 -4.15 -17.25 5.97
C PHE A 243 -3.54 -16.53 7.16
N ILE A 244 -3.03 -17.30 8.13
CA ILE A 244 -2.24 -16.80 9.25
C ILE A 244 -0.76 -17.07 8.93
N PRO A 245 0.05 -16.02 8.72
CA PRO A 245 1.50 -16.17 8.59
C PRO A 245 2.14 -16.67 9.88
N SER A 246 3.19 -17.49 9.78
CA SER A 246 3.85 -18.12 10.94
C SER A 246 4.38 -17.08 11.94
N ALA A 247 4.92 -15.97 11.45
CA ALA A 247 5.43 -14.87 12.28
C ALA A 247 4.34 -14.19 13.15
N VAL A 248 3.07 -14.32 12.78
CA VAL A 248 1.95 -13.76 13.55
C VAL A 248 1.55 -14.66 14.73
N MET A 249 1.85 -15.97 14.65
CA MET A 249 1.45 -16.98 15.64
C MET A 249 1.86 -16.60 17.07
N ALA A 250 3.06 -16.05 17.23
CA ALA A 250 3.61 -15.59 18.51
C ALA A 250 2.72 -14.56 19.24
N ASN A 251 1.88 -13.82 18.51
CA ASN A 251 1.05 -12.75 19.04
C ASN A 251 -0.45 -13.07 19.06
N LEU A 252 -0.92 -14.15 18.43
CA LEU A 252 -2.36 -14.42 18.26
C LEU A 252 -3.14 -14.51 19.57
N TYR A 253 -2.52 -14.98 20.66
CA TYR A 253 -3.15 -15.05 21.98
C TYR A 253 -3.68 -13.68 22.46
N ARG A 254 -3.07 -12.58 22.00
CA ARG A 254 -3.46 -11.20 22.31
C ARG A 254 -4.83 -10.82 21.75
N LEU A 255 -5.34 -11.52 20.73
CA LEU A 255 -6.65 -11.22 20.14
C LEU A 255 -7.82 -11.37 21.13
N THR A 256 -7.60 -12.09 22.22
CA THR A 256 -8.56 -12.27 23.32
C THR A 256 -8.46 -11.23 24.44
N ASP A 257 -7.45 -10.35 24.43
CA ASP A 257 -7.29 -9.26 25.41
C ASP A 257 -8.44 -8.27 25.29
N ARG A 258 -9.17 -8.02 26.38
CA ARG A 258 -10.30 -7.09 26.39
C ARG A 258 -9.90 -5.64 26.15
N ARG A 259 -8.60 -5.31 26.26
CA ARG A 259 -8.04 -3.96 26.05
C ARG A 259 -7.34 -3.81 24.69
N LEU A 260 -7.43 -4.81 23.82
CA LEU A 260 -6.85 -4.76 22.48
C LEU A 260 -7.33 -3.50 21.73
N GLY A 261 -6.41 -2.67 21.25
CA GLY A 261 -6.74 -1.45 20.51
C GLY A 261 -7.17 -0.24 21.37
N ALA A 262 -7.51 -0.43 22.66
CA ALA A 262 -8.12 0.62 23.48
C ALA A 262 -7.16 1.77 23.83
N ASN A 263 -5.87 1.49 24.02
CA ASN A 263 -4.85 2.49 24.34
C ASN A 263 -3.80 2.67 23.24
N GLN A 264 -3.60 1.62 22.42
CA GLN A 264 -2.62 1.59 21.35
C GLN A 264 -3.10 0.67 20.22
N PRO A 265 -2.85 1.03 18.95
CA PRO A 265 -3.08 0.14 17.83
C PRO A 265 -2.40 -1.22 18.01
N ALA A 266 -3.14 -2.29 17.74
CA ALA A 266 -2.60 -3.65 17.75
C ALA A 266 -2.47 -4.15 16.33
N PHE A 267 -1.25 -4.17 15.80
CA PHE A 267 -1.00 -4.58 14.43
C PHE A 267 -0.61 -6.06 14.34
N PHE A 268 -1.12 -6.73 13.30
CA PHE A 268 -0.79 -8.12 12.97
C PHE A 268 -0.48 -8.25 11.47
N VAL A 269 -1.49 -8.52 10.63
CA VAL A 269 -1.34 -8.48 9.16
C VAL A 269 -1.88 -7.13 8.69
N ASP A 270 -1.02 -6.12 8.69
CA ASP A 270 -1.41 -4.72 8.44
C ASP A 270 -0.90 -4.17 7.09
N GLY A 271 -0.12 -4.97 6.36
CA GLY A 271 0.39 -4.62 5.06
C GLY A 271 -0.63 -4.74 3.94
N SER A 272 -0.49 -3.89 2.91
CA SER A 272 -1.28 -4.00 1.68
C SER A 272 -0.74 -5.13 0.79
N PRO A 273 -1.52 -6.18 0.48
CA PRO A 273 -1.08 -7.23 -0.44
C PRO A 273 -0.85 -6.68 -1.84
N VAL A 274 0.06 -7.32 -2.57
CA VAL A 274 0.39 -7.00 -3.97
C VAL A 274 0.21 -8.26 -4.80
N VAL A 275 -0.53 -8.15 -5.90
CA VAL A 275 -0.75 -9.26 -6.83
C VAL A 275 -0.10 -8.94 -8.16
N ARG A 276 0.59 -9.93 -8.73
CA ARG A 276 1.13 -9.85 -10.08
C ARG A 276 1.10 -11.24 -10.74
N ASP A 277 0.88 -11.27 -12.05
CA ASP A 277 1.10 -12.50 -12.79
C ASP A 277 2.58 -12.67 -13.11
N ALA A 278 3.11 -13.85 -12.81
CA ALA A 278 4.51 -14.20 -13.00
C ALA A 278 4.63 -15.56 -13.71
N TYR A 279 5.66 -15.71 -14.52
CA TYR A 279 5.92 -16.93 -15.27
C TYR A 279 7.04 -17.74 -14.60
N PHE A 280 6.76 -19.00 -14.23
CA PHE A 280 7.72 -19.82 -13.48
C PHE A 280 8.56 -20.76 -14.35
N GLY A 281 8.29 -20.80 -15.67
CA GLY A 281 9.03 -21.65 -16.60
C GLY A 281 8.86 -23.15 -16.38
N ASP A 282 7.82 -23.56 -15.64
CA ASP A 282 7.46 -24.96 -15.43
C ASP A 282 6.23 -25.36 -16.26
N VAL A 283 5.72 -26.57 -16.03
CA VAL A 283 4.60 -27.14 -16.81
C VAL A 283 3.27 -26.38 -16.64
N ILE A 284 3.12 -25.62 -15.55
CA ILE A 284 1.95 -24.77 -15.28
C ILE A 284 2.13 -23.42 -15.99
N GLY A 285 3.34 -22.87 -15.99
CA GLY A 285 3.67 -21.63 -16.68
C GLY A 285 3.30 -20.40 -15.85
N TRP A 286 2.35 -19.60 -16.33
CA TRP A 286 1.88 -18.38 -15.68
C TRP A 286 1.09 -18.70 -14.41
N ARG A 287 1.27 -17.85 -13.40
CA ARG A 287 0.55 -17.88 -12.12
C ARG A 287 0.21 -16.47 -11.67
N SER A 288 -0.89 -16.31 -10.97
CA SER A 288 -1.14 -15.10 -10.19
C SER A 288 -0.57 -15.28 -8.80
N VAL A 289 0.43 -14.48 -8.45
CA VAL A 289 1.10 -14.53 -7.16
C VAL A 289 0.72 -13.33 -6.33
N LEU A 290 0.31 -13.58 -5.09
CA LEU A 290 0.10 -12.56 -4.08
C LEU A 290 1.29 -12.52 -3.14
N VAL A 291 1.83 -11.33 -2.89
CA VAL A 291 2.82 -11.09 -1.84
C VAL A 291 2.19 -10.20 -0.77
N GLY A 292 2.13 -10.70 0.46
CA GLY A 292 1.63 -9.97 1.62
C GLY A 292 2.75 -9.58 2.58
N THR A 293 2.56 -8.51 3.34
CA THR A 293 3.49 -8.08 4.39
C THR A 293 2.74 -7.90 5.71
N LEU A 294 3.47 -7.98 6.83
CA LEU A 294 2.88 -7.74 8.15
C LEU A 294 2.73 -6.24 8.48
N GLY A 295 3.32 -5.35 7.68
CA GLY A 295 3.31 -3.92 7.96
C GLY A 295 3.92 -3.62 9.33
N ALA A 296 3.16 -2.96 10.20
CA ALA A 296 3.56 -2.66 11.57
C ALA A 296 3.43 -3.87 12.53
N GLY A 297 2.78 -4.97 12.12
CA GLY A 297 2.55 -6.13 12.98
C GLY A 297 3.73 -7.09 13.09
N GLY A 298 4.75 -6.95 12.24
CA GLY A 298 5.94 -7.80 12.32
C GLY A 298 6.93 -7.61 11.18
N ARG A 299 8.01 -8.40 11.26
CA ARG A 299 9.13 -8.39 10.32
C ARG A 299 9.08 -9.63 9.45
N ALA A 300 8.06 -9.70 8.61
CA ALA A 300 7.89 -10.80 7.68
C ALA A 300 7.05 -10.39 6.47
N LEU A 301 7.27 -11.14 5.39
CA LEU A 301 6.45 -11.16 4.20
C LEU A 301 6.25 -12.61 3.76
N PHE A 302 5.24 -12.85 2.93
CA PHE A 302 4.89 -14.18 2.45
C PHE A 302 4.34 -14.10 1.04
N ALA A 303 4.42 -15.20 0.29
CA ALA A 303 3.84 -15.30 -1.03
C ALA A 303 2.90 -16.51 -1.17
N LEU A 304 1.76 -16.26 -1.82
CA LEU A 304 0.74 -17.27 -2.12
C LEU A 304 0.55 -17.37 -3.64
N ASP A 305 0.46 -18.59 -4.15
CA ASP A 305 -0.12 -18.85 -5.46
C ASP A 305 -1.64 -18.82 -5.32
N ILE A 306 -2.23 -17.78 -5.90
CA ILE A 306 -3.68 -17.53 -5.90
C ILE A 306 -4.27 -17.69 -7.30
N THR A 307 -3.59 -18.45 -8.15
CA THR A 307 -4.06 -18.75 -9.51
C THR A 307 -5.44 -19.40 -9.48
N ASP A 308 -5.61 -20.41 -8.63
CA ASP A 308 -6.90 -21.00 -8.32
C ASP A 308 -7.37 -20.52 -6.94
N PRO A 309 -8.45 -19.71 -6.86
CA PRO A 309 -8.96 -19.21 -5.59
C PRO A 309 -9.50 -20.30 -4.66
N ASP A 310 -9.75 -21.52 -5.16
CA ASP A 310 -10.26 -22.65 -4.39
C ASP A 310 -9.14 -23.62 -3.98
N ALA A 311 -7.94 -23.44 -4.53
CA ALA A 311 -6.76 -24.26 -4.26
C ALA A 311 -5.50 -23.39 -4.07
N ILE A 312 -5.59 -22.40 -3.18
CA ILE A 312 -4.48 -21.51 -2.84
C ILE A 312 -3.31 -22.32 -2.25
N ARG A 313 -2.09 -21.96 -2.63
CA ARG A 313 -0.85 -22.60 -2.16
C ARG A 313 0.08 -21.57 -1.54
N LEU A 314 0.75 -21.94 -0.44
CA LEU A 314 1.87 -21.17 0.08
C LEU A 314 3.10 -21.44 -0.78
N LEU A 315 3.72 -20.39 -1.29
CA LEU A 315 5.00 -20.48 -1.99
C LEU A 315 6.14 -20.42 -0.99
N TRP A 316 6.13 -19.43 -0.10
CA TRP A 316 7.17 -19.22 0.91
C TRP A 316 6.74 -18.15 1.93
N GLU A 317 7.43 -18.17 3.08
CA GLU A 317 7.48 -17.08 4.06
C GLU A 317 8.93 -16.62 4.17
N PHE A 318 9.14 -15.33 4.40
CA PHE A 318 10.46 -14.69 4.53
C PHE A 318 10.42 -13.76 5.73
N ASP A 319 11.27 -14.01 6.73
CA ASP A 319 11.28 -13.29 8.01
C ASP A 319 12.66 -12.67 8.32
N ASP A 320 12.85 -12.21 9.56
CA ASP A 320 14.11 -11.63 10.01
C ASP A 320 15.10 -12.68 10.56
N SER A 321 14.85 -13.97 10.34
CA SER A 321 15.79 -15.05 10.63
C SER A 321 16.81 -15.21 9.49
N ALA A 322 18.01 -15.70 9.79
CA ALA A 322 19.00 -16.01 8.76
C ALA A 322 18.69 -17.29 7.95
N GLU A 323 17.75 -18.11 8.44
CA GLU A 323 17.41 -19.42 7.88
C GLU A 323 16.31 -19.31 6.82
N GLN A 324 15.28 -18.51 7.11
CA GLN A 324 14.10 -18.35 6.25
C GLN A 324 14.04 -16.98 5.56
N GLY A 325 14.82 -16.00 6.02
CA GLY A 325 14.87 -14.67 5.39
C GLY A 325 16.21 -13.95 5.54
N ASP A 326 16.20 -12.76 6.14
CA ASP A 326 17.41 -11.95 6.35
C ASP A 326 17.31 -11.10 7.62
N PRO A 327 18.33 -11.09 8.52
CA PRO A 327 18.32 -10.26 9.73
C PRO A 327 18.24 -8.74 9.50
N ASP A 328 18.49 -8.27 8.27
CA ASP A 328 18.25 -6.88 7.91
C ASP A 328 16.78 -6.58 7.62
N LEU A 329 15.87 -7.56 7.59
CA LEU A 329 14.45 -7.31 7.48
C LEU A 329 13.94 -6.66 8.78
N GLY A 330 13.35 -5.47 8.62
CA GLY A 330 12.63 -4.75 9.65
C GLY A 330 11.13 -4.90 9.50
N TYR A 331 10.37 -4.00 10.12
CA TYR A 331 8.93 -3.93 9.94
C TYR A 331 8.62 -3.73 8.46
N SER A 332 7.85 -4.65 7.90
CA SER A 332 7.61 -4.73 6.45
C SER A 332 6.55 -3.73 5.98
N LEU A 333 6.71 -2.47 6.41
CA LEU A 333 5.94 -1.29 5.96
C LEU A 333 6.15 -0.96 4.48
N PRO A 334 7.37 -1.09 3.91
CA PRO A 334 7.57 -0.85 2.49
C PRO A 334 6.70 -1.81 1.67
N ARG A 335 5.97 -1.28 0.69
CA ARG A 335 5.16 -2.10 -0.22
C ARG A 335 6.08 -2.85 -1.19
N PRO A 336 5.94 -4.18 -1.32
CA PRO A 336 6.74 -4.97 -2.26
C PRO A 336 6.42 -4.60 -3.71
N GLU A 337 7.40 -4.77 -4.59
CA GLU A 337 7.22 -4.65 -6.03
C GLU A 337 7.68 -5.92 -6.74
N ILE A 338 6.76 -6.61 -7.40
CA ILE A 338 7.07 -7.83 -8.16
C ILE A 338 7.52 -7.39 -9.54
N VAL A 339 8.70 -7.82 -9.99
CA VAL A 339 9.30 -7.42 -11.28
C VAL A 339 9.88 -8.61 -12.03
N ARG A 340 10.10 -8.43 -13.32
CA ARG A 340 10.86 -9.35 -14.15
C ARG A 340 12.28 -8.81 -14.31
N LEU A 341 13.29 -9.60 -13.97
CA LEU A 341 14.70 -9.20 -14.02
C LEU A 341 15.33 -9.58 -15.37
N HIS A 342 16.45 -8.92 -15.70
CA HIS A 342 17.29 -9.21 -16.87
C HIS A 342 17.77 -10.67 -16.94
N SER A 343 17.90 -11.30 -15.78
CA SER A 343 18.32 -12.69 -15.63
C SER A 343 17.35 -13.71 -16.23
N GLY A 344 16.06 -13.41 -16.36
CA GLY A 344 15.06 -14.46 -16.60
C GLY A 344 14.10 -14.67 -15.43
N GLN A 345 14.54 -14.30 -14.22
CA GLN A 345 13.79 -14.58 -13.00
C GLN A 345 12.80 -13.46 -12.69
N TRP A 346 11.64 -13.86 -12.17
CA TRP A 346 10.72 -12.95 -11.50
C TRP A 346 11.16 -12.80 -10.04
N ALA A 347 11.09 -11.58 -9.52
CA ALA A 347 11.54 -11.29 -8.16
C ALA A 347 10.64 -10.27 -7.46
N VAL A 348 10.62 -10.34 -6.13
CA VAL A 348 10.11 -9.29 -5.26
C VAL A 348 11.26 -8.35 -4.91
N LEU A 349 11.10 -7.07 -5.24
CA LEU A 349 11.92 -5.99 -4.72
C LEU A 349 11.29 -5.49 -3.42
N GLN A 350 12.03 -5.61 -2.33
CA GLN A 350 11.57 -5.22 -1.00
C GLN A 350 12.58 -4.27 -0.35
N GLY A 351 12.14 -3.08 0.02
CA GLY A 351 12.87 -2.26 0.97
C GLY A 351 12.82 -2.93 2.34
N ASN A 352 13.97 -3.06 3.00
CA ASN A 352 14.05 -3.83 4.24
C ASN A 352 13.24 -3.23 5.40
N GLY A 353 12.85 -1.96 5.31
CA GLY A 353 12.04 -1.30 6.33
C GLY A 353 12.80 -0.97 7.62
N PRO A 354 12.15 -0.24 8.54
CA PRO A 354 12.76 0.22 9.79
C PRO A 354 12.79 -0.86 10.87
N GLY A 355 13.66 -0.68 11.87
CA GLY A 355 13.69 -1.55 13.04
C GLY A 355 14.25 -2.95 12.78
N SER A 356 15.11 -3.11 11.77
CA SER A 356 15.89 -4.34 11.54
C SER A 356 16.98 -4.54 12.60
N HIS A 357 17.50 -5.77 12.74
CA HIS A 357 18.51 -6.09 13.77
C HIS A 357 19.79 -5.25 13.66
N HIS A 358 20.19 -4.89 12.44
CA HIS A 358 21.38 -4.08 12.19
C HIS A 358 21.09 -2.60 11.91
N ALA A 359 19.82 -2.17 11.97
CA ALA A 359 19.39 -0.78 11.81
C ALA A 359 19.95 -0.06 10.56
N ARG A 360 20.12 -0.80 9.45
CA ARG A 360 20.66 -0.28 8.18
C ARG A 360 19.61 -0.35 7.06
N ALA A 361 19.78 0.42 6.00
CA ALA A 361 18.92 0.37 4.83
C ALA A 361 19.48 -0.59 3.76
N ALA A 362 18.62 -1.45 3.20
CA ALA A 362 18.98 -2.39 2.16
C ALA A 362 17.81 -2.67 1.22
N LEU A 363 18.13 -2.87 -0.07
CA LEU A 363 17.22 -3.49 -1.03
C LEU A 363 17.41 -5.00 -0.98
N LEU A 364 16.33 -5.72 -0.73
CA LEU A 364 16.25 -7.17 -0.81
C LEU A 364 15.63 -7.56 -2.15
N VAL A 365 16.31 -8.43 -2.90
CA VAL A 365 15.81 -9.00 -4.16
C VAL A 365 15.52 -10.48 -3.91
N ILE A 366 14.25 -10.84 -3.84
CA ILE A 366 13.80 -12.17 -3.40
C ILE A 366 13.17 -12.90 -4.60
N ASP A 367 13.55 -14.14 -4.85
CA ASP A 367 12.96 -14.94 -5.93
C ASP A 367 11.47 -15.17 -5.68
N ILE A 368 10.61 -14.83 -6.65
CA ILE A 368 9.15 -14.94 -6.45
C ILE A 368 8.69 -16.40 -6.26
N ARG A 369 9.42 -17.36 -6.84
CA ARG A 369 9.02 -18.77 -6.86
C ARG A 369 9.44 -19.47 -5.57
N SER A 370 10.67 -19.23 -5.11
CA SER A 370 11.25 -19.99 -3.99
C SER A 370 11.41 -19.18 -2.70
N GLY A 371 11.23 -17.86 -2.72
CA GLY A 371 11.48 -17.00 -1.56
C GLY A 371 12.96 -16.84 -1.22
N ARG A 372 13.87 -17.34 -2.05
CA ARG A 372 15.31 -17.24 -1.78
C ARG A 372 15.80 -15.83 -2.06
N LEU A 373 16.63 -15.29 -1.16
CA LEU A 373 17.34 -14.04 -1.41
C LEU A 373 18.31 -14.22 -2.59
N LEU A 374 18.05 -13.51 -3.68
CA LEU A 374 18.89 -13.47 -4.89
C LEU A 374 20.03 -12.48 -4.74
N ALA A 375 19.75 -11.32 -4.17
CA ALA A 375 20.73 -10.28 -3.90
C ALA A 375 20.27 -9.37 -2.74
N LYS A 376 21.26 -8.81 -2.04
CA LYS A 376 21.06 -7.74 -1.05
C LYS A 376 21.99 -6.58 -1.36
N LEU A 377 21.41 -5.39 -1.54
CA LEU A 377 22.15 -4.16 -1.79
C LEU A 377 22.00 -3.23 -0.60
N THR A 378 22.96 -3.29 0.31
CA THR A 378 23.01 -2.44 1.51
C THR A 378 23.55 -1.05 1.17
N THR A 379 22.84 -0.01 1.59
CA THR A 379 23.31 1.36 1.42
C THR A 379 24.42 1.67 2.45
N PRO A 380 25.41 2.51 2.12
CA PRO A 380 26.38 2.97 3.11
C PRO A 380 25.68 3.70 4.27
N SER A 381 26.19 3.50 5.50
CA SER A 381 25.74 4.29 6.65
C SER A 381 26.20 5.73 6.45
N THR A 382 25.28 6.69 6.49
CA THR A 382 25.65 8.12 6.36
C THR A 382 25.86 8.81 7.72
N ASP A 383 25.39 8.19 8.80
CA ASP A 383 25.60 8.56 10.20
C ASP A 383 25.36 7.33 11.11
N ALA A 384 25.32 7.54 12.44
CA ALA A 384 25.05 6.49 13.44
C ALA A 384 23.55 6.30 13.75
N SER A 385 22.65 7.03 13.07
CA SER A 385 21.21 6.96 13.33
C SER A 385 20.58 5.74 12.67
N PRO A 386 19.57 5.09 13.29
CA PRO A 386 18.85 3.97 12.68
C PRO A 386 18.31 4.32 11.29
N ASN A 387 18.46 3.38 10.36
CA ASN A 387 17.96 3.52 8.99
C ASN A 387 17.08 2.32 8.60
N GLY A 388 16.43 2.44 7.44
CA GLY A 388 15.59 1.43 6.82
C GLY A 388 15.16 1.91 5.44
N LEU A 389 15.24 1.05 4.43
CA LEU A 389 14.87 1.41 3.07
C LEU A 389 13.34 1.40 2.94
N GLY A 390 12.78 2.45 2.35
CA GLY A 390 11.37 2.62 2.06
C GLY A 390 10.88 1.78 0.88
N SER A 391 9.65 2.05 0.43
CA SER A 391 9.05 1.34 -0.71
C SER A 391 9.84 1.59 -1.99
N VAL A 392 9.98 0.55 -2.80
CA VAL A 392 10.80 0.55 -4.01
C VAL A 392 9.92 0.88 -5.22
N ARG A 393 10.53 1.53 -6.22
CA ARG A 393 9.97 1.72 -7.55
C ARG A 393 10.96 1.28 -8.62
N ALA A 394 10.63 0.24 -9.36
CA ALA A 394 11.36 -0.23 -10.52
C ALA A 394 11.11 0.67 -11.73
N ALA A 395 12.13 0.77 -12.58
CA ALA A 395 12.07 1.47 -13.86
C ALA A 395 12.45 0.50 -14.99
N ASP A 396 11.57 0.44 -15.97
CA ASP A 396 11.77 -0.18 -17.28
C ASP A 396 11.82 0.97 -18.29
N ASN A 397 13.02 1.26 -18.80
CA ASN A 397 13.30 2.47 -19.57
C ASN A 397 13.35 2.22 -21.08
N ASN A 398 13.41 0.96 -21.54
CA ASN A 398 13.26 0.56 -22.93
C ASN A 398 11.90 -0.10 -23.24
N SER A 399 11.03 -0.25 -22.23
CA SER A 399 9.66 -0.78 -22.33
C SER A 399 9.61 -2.23 -22.83
N ASP A 400 10.58 -3.04 -22.44
CA ASP A 400 10.64 -4.46 -22.81
C ASP A 400 10.07 -5.39 -21.72
N GLY A 401 9.60 -4.82 -20.61
CA GLY A 401 9.03 -5.50 -19.45
C GLY A 401 10.04 -5.93 -18.39
N LEU A 402 11.33 -5.64 -18.57
CA LEU A 402 12.39 -5.94 -17.60
C LEU A 402 12.70 -4.71 -16.74
N ALA A 403 12.92 -4.93 -15.45
CA ALA A 403 13.37 -3.86 -14.56
C ALA A 403 14.87 -3.59 -14.77
N ASP A 404 15.19 -2.37 -15.22
CA ASP A 404 16.55 -1.89 -15.44
C ASP A 404 17.15 -1.25 -14.19
N TYR A 405 16.32 -0.49 -13.49
CA TYR A 405 16.70 0.25 -12.29
C TYR A 405 15.64 0.09 -11.22
N ALA A 406 16.01 0.37 -9.98
CA ALA A 406 15.08 0.58 -8.89
C ALA A 406 15.46 1.84 -8.11
N TYR A 407 14.45 2.60 -7.67
CA TYR A 407 14.59 3.80 -6.86
C TYR A 407 13.88 3.61 -5.53
N ALA A 408 14.51 4.03 -4.45
CA ALA A 408 13.89 3.99 -3.13
C ALA A 408 14.45 5.10 -2.23
N GLY A 409 13.60 5.59 -1.35
CA GLY A 409 14.00 6.46 -0.24
C GLY A 409 14.44 5.67 0.97
N ASP A 410 15.05 6.33 1.97
CA ASP A 410 15.32 5.75 3.27
C ASP A 410 14.88 6.67 4.44
N LEU A 411 14.97 6.16 5.67
CA LEU A 411 14.62 6.92 6.88
C LEU A 411 15.51 8.15 7.11
N GLN A 412 16.71 8.18 6.52
CA GLN A 412 17.64 9.30 6.58
C GLN A 412 17.40 10.33 5.46
N GLY A 413 16.34 10.16 4.65
CA GLY A 413 15.97 11.06 3.58
C GLY A 413 16.82 10.96 2.34
N ASN A 414 17.60 9.89 2.19
CA ASN A 414 18.38 9.66 0.98
C ASN A 414 17.53 8.99 -0.10
N LEU A 415 17.63 9.47 -1.34
CA LEU A 415 17.11 8.82 -2.53
C LEU A 415 18.21 7.99 -3.17
N TRP A 416 18.02 6.69 -3.21
CA TRP A 416 18.95 5.73 -3.80
C TRP A 416 18.47 5.25 -5.16
N ARG A 417 19.43 4.93 -6.03
CA ARG A 417 19.20 4.13 -7.23
C ARG A 417 20.02 2.84 -7.19
N PHE A 418 19.38 1.75 -7.54
CA PHE A 418 19.98 0.44 -7.71
C PHE A 418 19.95 0.10 -9.20
N ASP A 419 21.10 -0.29 -9.74
CA ASP A 419 21.20 -0.78 -11.11
C ASP A 419 20.88 -2.28 -11.11
N LEU A 420 19.81 -2.67 -11.82
CA LEU A 420 19.33 -4.05 -11.96
C LEU A 420 19.71 -4.66 -13.33
N ILE A 421 20.60 -3.99 -14.04
CA ILE A 421 21.25 -4.46 -15.26
C ILE A 421 22.60 -5.12 -14.91
N PRO A 422 22.98 -6.25 -15.55
CA PRO A 422 24.23 -6.95 -15.26
C PRO A 422 25.46 -6.02 -15.28
N THR A 423 26.21 -6.00 -14.17
CA THR A 423 27.45 -5.22 -14.10
C THR A 423 28.56 -5.84 -14.95
N GLY A 424 29.43 -5.00 -15.51
CA GLY A 424 30.58 -5.47 -16.29
C GLY A 424 30.29 -5.82 -17.75
N ARG A 425 29.05 -5.62 -18.24
CA ARG A 425 28.77 -5.63 -19.68
C ARG A 425 29.68 -4.58 -20.35
N PRO A 426 30.57 -4.96 -21.28
CA PRO A 426 31.35 -3.98 -22.02
C PRO A 426 30.36 -3.13 -22.81
N ALA A 427 30.31 -1.83 -22.50
CA ALA A 427 29.54 -0.88 -23.29
C ALA A 427 30.08 -0.95 -24.72
N ARG A 428 29.35 -1.61 -25.61
CA ARG A 428 29.68 -1.56 -27.03
C ARG A 428 29.15 -0.23 -27.52
N GLU A 429 30.03 0.64 -28.01
CA GLU A 429 29.67 1.96 -28.53
C GLU A 429 28.64 1.89 -29.68
N SER A 430 28.37 0.71 -30.24
CA SER A 430 27.38 0.45 -31.30
C SER A 430 26.12 -0.30 -30.86
N GLU A 431 25.88 -0.49 -29.56
CA GLU A 431 24.68 -1.22 -29.12
C GLU A 431 23.44 -0.34 -29.29
N THR A 432 22.51 -0.77 -30.14
CA THR A 432 21.29 -0.02 -30.46
C THR A 432 20.33 0.11 -29.27
N ASP A 433 20.45 -0.79 -28.30
CA ASP A 433 19.74 -0.72 -27.02
C ASP A 433 20.67 -1.19 -25.86
N PRO A 434 21.23 -0.27 -25.05
CA PRO A 434 22.10 -0.62 -23.92
C PRO A 434 21.37 -1.34 -22.78
N LEU A 435 20.03 -1.35 -22.81
CA LEU A 435 19.15 -1.99 -21.83
C LEU A 435 18.57 -3.31 -22.36
N ALA A 436 18.92 -3.76 -23.57
CA ALA A 436 18.52 -5.08 -24.03
C ALA A 436 19.17 -6.16 -23.14
N PRO A 437 18.51 -7.25 -22.77
CA PRO A 437 19.16 -8.31 -21.98
C PRO A 437 20.34 -8.91 -22.76
N SER A 438 21.46 -9.16 -22.08
CA SER A 438 22.68 -9.72 -22.70
C SER A 438 22.88 -11.21 -22.40
N SER A 439 22.30 -11.74 -21.32
CA SER A 439 22.34 -13.15 -20.97
C SER A 439 21.18 -13.51 -20.03
N ILE A 440 20.38 -14.50 -20.43
CA ILE A 440 19.37 -15.12 -19.56
C ILE A 440 20.06 -16.25 -18.77
N GLY A 441 20.00 -16.21 -17.45
CA GLY A 441 20.67 -17.13 -16.53
C GLY A 441 20.34 -16.82 -15.06
N PRO A 442 20.81 -17.61 -14.09
CA PRO A 442 20.53 -17.32 -12.68
C PRO A 442 21.18 -16.01 -12.25
N VAL A 443 20.45 -15.17 -11.50
CA VAL A 443 20.98 -13.93 -10.90
C VAL A 443 22.25 -14.25 -10.12
N GLN A 444 23.34 -13.56 -10.45
CA GLN A 444 24.52 -13.46 -9.61
C GLN A 444 24.43 -12.18 -8.76
N PRO A 445 24.83 -12.19 -7.48
CA PRO A 445 24.82 -10.97 -6.66
C PRO A 445 25.63 -9.81 -7.28
N SER A 446 26.67 -10.11 -8.05
CA SER A 446 27.46 -9.12 -8.79
C SER A 446 26.73 -8.48 -9.97
N ASP A 447 25.59 -9.03 -10.40
CA ASP A 447 24.81 -8.47 -11.51
C ASP A 447 24.21 -7.12 -11.13
N PHE A 448 24.01 -6.85 -9.84
CA PHE A 448 23.39 -5.62 -9.34
C PHE A 448 24.38 -4.79 -8.54
N LYS A 449 24.19 -3.47 -8.56
CA LYS A 449 24.99 -2.54 -7.74
C LYS A 449 24.19 -1.33 -7.32
N LEU A 450 24.65 -0.66 -6.25
CA LEU A 450 24.24 0.72 -6.02
C LEU A 450 24.84 1.61 -7.12
N ALA A 451 23.98 2.45 -7.69
CA ALA A 451 24.39 3.45 -8.66
C ALA A 451 25.28 4.51 -7.99
N TYR A 452 25.88 5.37 -8.82
CA TYR A 452 26.63 6.56 -8.39
C TYR A 452 27.74 6.27 -7.38
N GLN A 453 28.37 5.09 -7.49
CA GLN A 453 29.41 4.62 -6.56
C GLN A 453 28.91 4.61 -5.10
N ALA A 454 27.70 4.10 -4.90
CA ALA A 454 27.03 4.06 -3.60
C ALA A 454 26.87 5.45 -2.94
N SER A 455 26.67 6.49 -3.76
CA SER A 455 26.22 7.81 -3.29
C SER A 455 24.74 8.01 -3.60
N PRO A 456 23.97 8.65 -2.70
CA PRO A 456 22.57 8.91 -2.96
C PRO A 456 22.42 9.92 -4.11
N LEU A 457 21.37 9.75 -4.91
CA LEU A 457 21.02 10.70 -5.98
C LEU A 457 20.62 12.07 -5.40
N PHE A 458 20.00 12.06 -4.21
CA PHE A 458 19.59 13.24 -3.46
C PHE A 458 19.45 12.92 -1.96
N SER A 459 19.63 13.91 -1.10
CA SER A 459 19.33 13.81 0.33
C SER A 459 18.36 14.93 0.74
N ALA A 460 17.15 14.55 1.12
CA ALA A 460 16.05 15.43 1.49
C ALA A 460 16.25 16.03 2.88
N HIS A 461 16.12 17.35 2.94
CA HIS A 461 16.20 18.13 4.17
C HIS A 461 15.12 19.20 4.15
N ASP A 462 14.57 19.56 5.30
CA ASP A 462 13.67 20.71 5.40
C ASP A 462 14.42 22.04 5.27
N ALA A 463 13.71 23.16 5.44
CA ALA A 463 14.31 24.49 5.36
C ALA A 463 15.36 24.75 6.46
N GLN A 464 15.29 24.02 7.58
CA GLN A 464 16.17 24.12 8.73
C GLN A 464 17.35 23.14 8.66
N GLY A 465 17.41 22.30 7.62
CA GLY A 465 18.46 21.31 7.44
C GLY A 465 18.23 20.00 8.19
N ARG A 466 17.03 19.74 8.74
CA ARG A 466 16.69 18.45 9.34
C ARG A 466 16.40 17.44 8.23
N ARG A 467 16.94 16.22 8.35
CA ARG A 467 16.67 15.12 7.41
C ARG A 467 15.18 14.80 7.37
N GLN A 468 14.66 14.55 6.18
CA GLN A 468 13.26 14.23 5.96
C GLN A 468 13.12 12.78 5.48
N PRO A 469 12.55 11.85 6.27
CA PRO A 469 12.37 10.44 5.88
C PRO A 469 11.60 10.28 4.57
N ILE A 470 11.94 9.27 3.77
CA ILE A 470 11.26 8.94 2.51
C ILE A 470 10.88 7.44 2.55
N LEU A 471 9.61 7.14 2.84
CA LEU A 471 9.12 5.76 2.94
C LEU A 471 8.14 5.35 1.83
N LEU A 472 7.51 6.33 1.18
CA LEU A 472 6.61 6.10 0.04
C LEU A 472 7.39 5.72 -1.23
N PRO A 473 6.79 4.93 -2.13
CA PRO A 473 7.45 4.57 -3.38
C PRO A 473 7.61 5.82 -4.25
N PRO A 474 8.80 6.04 -4.85
CA PRO A 474 8.96 7.09 -5.83
C PRO A 474 8.03 6.91 -7.04
N THR A 475 7.81 8.01 -7.76
CA THR A 475 7.12 8.01 -9.06
C THR A 475 8.03 8.60 -10.11
N LEU A 476 8.02 8.03 -11.32
CA LEU A 476 8.89 8.48 -12.41
C LEU A 476 8.07 9.16 -13.50
N ILE A 477 8.66 10.19 -14.09
CA ILE A 477 8.20 10.81 -15.33
C ILE A 477 9.42 11.13 -16.19
N ARG A 478 9.32 10.92 -17.51
CA ARG A 478 10.39 11.30 -18.43
C ARG A 478 10.63 12.81 -18.30
N HIS A 479 11.90 13.22 -18.27
CA HIS A 479 12.22 14.64 -18.27
C HIS A 479 11.64 15.30 -19.54
N PRO A 480 11.07 16.52 -19.48
CA PRO A 480 10.42 17.15 -20.65
C PRO A 480 11.32 17.28 -21.89
N GLU A 481 12.63 17.40 -21.69
CA GLU A 481 13.63 17.46 -22.78
C GLU A 481 14.03 16.08 -23.34
N GLY A 482 13.42 15.00 -22.86
CA GLY A 482 13.72 13.62 -23.27
C GLY A 482 14.99 13.01 -22.66
N LEU A 483 15.83 13.82 -22.01
CA LEU A 483 17.06 13.38 -21.34
C LEU A 483 16.78 12.93 -19.90
N GLY A 484 16.73 11.63 -19.66
CA GLY A 484 16.59 11.08 -18.32
C GLY A 484 15.17 11.14 -17.76
N TYR A 485 15.05 11.00 -16.43
CA TYR A 485 13.78 10.96 -15.71
C TYR A 485 13.81 11.91 -14.51
N LEU A 486 12.66 12.48 -14.21
CA LEU A 486 12.39 13.10 -12.92
C LEU A 486 11.87 12.02 -11.98
N ILE A 487 12.50 11.93 -10.80
CA ILE A 487 12.15 10.99 -9.73
C ILE A 487 11.40 11.78 -8.66
N LEU A 488 10.08 11.59 -8.59
CA LEU A 488 9.17 12.26 -7.69
C LEU A 488 9.07 11.51 -6.37
N LEU A 489 9.26 12.20 -5.26
CA LEU A 489 9.26 11.63 -3.92
C LEU A 489 8.60 12.57 -2.91
N GLY A 490 7.76 12.01 -2.05
CA GLY A 490 7.16 12.71 -0.93
C GLY A 490 7.87 12.32 0.37
N THR A 491 8.10 13.29 1.24
CA THR A 491 8.69 13.04 2.56
C THR A 491 7.65 12.90 3.66
N GLY A 492 8.07 12.23 4.73
CA GLY A 492 7.27 11.98 5.91
C GLY A 492 7.42 10.54 6.39
N ARG A 493 7.12 10.32 7.67
CA ARG A 493 6.98 8.98 8.25
C ARG A 493 5.73 8.91 9.11
N ARG A 494 5.05 7.76 9.07
CA ARG A 494 4.06 7.43 10.09
C ARG A 494 4.80 6.79 11.28
N PRO A 495 4.54 7.24 12.51
CA PRO A 495 5.06 6.58 13.70
C PRO A 495 4.62 5.11 13.76
N ILE A 496 5.49 4.24 14.28
CA ILE A 496 5.20 2.80 14.46
C ILE A 496 4.87 2.49 15.94
N GLY A 497 4.84 3.51 16.80
CA GLY A 497 4.56 3.40 18.24
C GLY A 497 4.53 4.76 18.95
N GLN A 498 4.31 4.76 20.27
CA GLN A 498 4.12 5.99 21.07
C GLN A 498 5.42 6.72 21.45
N ASP A 499 6.60 6.12 21.24
CA ASP A 499 7.88 6.70 21.63
C ASP A 499 8.46 7.70 20.62
N GLU A 500 7.77 7.97 19.50
CA GLU A 500 8.16 9.01 18.55
C GLU A 500 7.64 10.38 18.98
N THR A 501 8.31 11.00 19.95
CA THR A 501 7.96 12.32 20.52
C THR A 501 8.61 13.50 19.80
N GLU A 502 9.49 13.24 18.84
CA GLU A 502 10.20 14.27 18.08
C GLU A 502 9.26 14.99 17.10
N PRO A 503 9.24 16.34 17.06
CA PRO A 503 8.42 17.07 16.11
C PRO A 503 8.85 16.72 14.68
N ALA A 504 7.92 16.14 13.91
CA ALA A 504 8.17 15.77 12.53
C ALA A 504 8.71 16.96 11.71
N PRO A 505 9.71 16.76 10.84
CA PRO A 505 10.12 17.80 9.92
C PRO A 505 8.97 18.14 8.98
N ASP A 506 8.94 19.38 8.47
CA ASP A 506 7.95 19.80 7.48
C ASP A 506 7.99 18.84 6.29
N ALA A 507 6.85 18.37 5.80
CA ALA A 507 6.84 17.54 4.61
C ALA A 507 7.15 18.37 3.36
N SER A 508 7.86 17.75 2.43
CA SER A 508 8.18 18.31 1.14
C SER A 508 7.97 17.25 0.07
N LEU A 509 7.52 17.70 -1.09
CA LEU A 509 7.51 16.94 -2.32
C LEU A 509 8.68 17.40 -3.18
N TYR A 510 9.41 16.46 -3.76
CA TYR A 510 10.53 16.75 -4.64
C TYR A 510 10.36 16.01 -5.96
N ALA A 511 10.94 16.57 -7.02
CA ALA A 511 11.33 15.82 -8.21
C ALA A 511 12.81 16.02 -8.45
N ILE A 512 13.54 14.92 -8.60
CA ILE A 512 14.99 14.93 -8.78
C ILE A 512 15.35 14.41 -10.17
N HIS A 513 16.16 15.15 -10.92
CA HIS A 513 16.56 14.76 -12.27
C HIS A 513 17.68 13.72 -12.28
N ASP A 514 17.36 12.48 -12.63
CA ASP A 514 18.34 11.45 -13.00
C ASP A 514 18.63 11.55 -14.50
N ARG A 515 19.89 11.85 -14.85
CA ARG A 515 20.36 12.01 -16.24
C ARG A 515 21.03 10.76 -16.81
N LYS A 516 21.28 9.73 -16.01
CA LYS A 516 22.08 8.53 -16.35
C LYS A 516 21.21 7.27 -16.37
N THR A 517 20.14 7.30 -17.17
CA THR A 517 19.07 6.28 -17.15
C THR A 517 19.03 5.41 -18.42
N LYS A 518 20.11 5.40 -19.22
CA LYS A 518 20.26 4.66 -20.49
C LYS A 518 21.47 3.71 -20.46
N GLY A 519 21.64 2.98 -19.37
CA GLY A 519 22.74 2.02 -19.18
C GLY A 519 24.12 2.65 -18.94
N GLN A 520 24.22 3.98 -18.79
CA GLN A 520 25.52 4.62 -18.63
C GLN A 520 26.17 4.29 -17.28
N ALA A 521 27.49 4.18 -17.26
CA ALA A 521 28.24 4.15 -16.02
C ALA A 521 28.03 5.45 -15.22
N THR A 522 27.82 5.30 -13.90
CA THR A 522 27.59 6.41 -12.97
C THR A 522 28.77 6.60 -12.02
N ARG A 523 29.15 7.86 -11.80
CA ARG A 523 30.16 8.30 -10.83
C ARG A 523 29.51 9.12 -9.73
N GLN A 524 30.15 9.25 -8.57
CA GLN A 524 29.67 10.14 -7.51
C GLN A 524 29.45 11.58 -8.01
N SER A 525 30.32 12.08 -8.89
CA SER A 525 30.21 13.44 -9.48
C SER A 525 29.01 13.64 -10.41
N ASP A 526 28.31 12.57 -10.81
CA ASP A 526 27.06 12.68 -11.57
C ASP A 526 25.86 13.04 -10.66
N THR A 527 26.02 12.89 -9.33
CA THR A 527 25.08 13.41 -8.33
C THR A 527 25.34 14.90 -8.08
N GLY A 528 24.31 15.67 -7.77
CA GLY A 528 24.45 17.12 -7.59
C GLY A 528 23.18 17.88 -7.30
N ALA A 529 22.03 17.21 -7.24
CA ALA A 529 20.81 17.80 -6.74
C ALA A 529 20.98 18.18 -5.26
N ARG A 530 20.59 19.41 -4.93
CA ARG A 530 20.61 19.99 -3.58
C ARG A 530 19.35 20.82 -3.45
N ARG A 531 18.79 20.93 -2.25
CA ARG A 531 17.59 21.74 -2.01
C ARG A 531 17.68 23.17 -2.58
N SER A 532 18.88 23.76 -2.60
CA SER A 532 19.16 25.10 -3.13
C SER A 532 19.22 25.24 -4.65
N ASN A 533 19.30 24.13 -5.41
CA ASN A 533 19.34 24.13 -6.89
C ASN A 533 18.14 23.43 -7.53
N LEU A 534 17.06 23.29 -6.76
CA LEU A 534 15.75 22.86 -7.22
C LEU A 534 14.86 24.09 -7.40
N LEU A 535 14.04 24.06 -8.45
CA LEU A 535 12.99 25.05 -8.65
C LEU A 535 11.99 24.99 -7.47
N SER A 536 11.78 26.12 -6.79
CA SER A 536 10.87 26.18 -5.64
C SER A 536 9.43 26.46 -6.08
N GLN A 537 8.50 25.67 -5.56
CA GLN A 537 7.06 25.77 -5.78
C GLN A 537 6.33 26.08 -4.46
N TYR A 538 5.14 26.70 -4.55
CA TYR A 538 4.35 27.16 -3.41
C TYR A 538 2.85 26.85 -3.63
N LEU A 539 2.12 26.55 -2.55
CA LEU A 539 0.66 26.39 -2.55
C LEU A 539 -0.04 27.76 -2.43
N GLY A 540 -1.03 28.11 -3.28
CA GLY A 540 -1.87 29.32 -3.07
C GLY A 540 -2.55 29.98 -4.29
N THR A 541 -3.32 31.05 -4.03
CA THR A 541 -4.16 31.83 -4.98
C THR A 541 -3.48 33.10 -5.54
N GLY A 542 -2.27 33.40 -5.08
CA GLY A 542 -1.42 34.44 -5.67
C GLY A 542 -0.61 33.88 -6.83
N GLN A 543 -0.15 34.76 -7.73
CA GLN A 543 0.79 34.43 -8.80
C GLN A 543 2.02 33.73 -8.21
N GLY A 544 2.01 32.39 -8.23
CA GLY A 544 3.24 31.60 -8.15
C GLY A 544 4.12 31.98 -9.34
N PRO A 545 5.44 31.74 -9.28
CA PRO A 545 6.32 32.03 -10.41
C PRO A 545 5.73 31.44 -11.70
N SER A 546 5.68 32.25 -12.77
CA SER A 546 5.13 31.81 -14.05
C SER A 546 5.88 30.57 -14.53
N HIS A 547 5.19 29.78 -15.33
CA HIS A 547 5.61 28.53 -15.96
C HIS A 547 6.89 28.65 -16.85
N ASP A 548 7.59 29.78 -16.84
CA ASP A 548 8.52 30.21 -17.89
C ASP A 548 10.01 29.98 -17.58
N GLU A 549 10.39 29.51 -16.39
CA GLU A 549 11.77 29.02 -16.20
C GLU A 549 11.89 27.57 -16.69
N PRO A 550 12.73 27.29 -17.71
CA PRO A 550 12.88 25.93 -18.22
C PRO A 550 13.41 25.01 -17.10
N PRO A 551 12.81 23.82 -16.90
CA PRO A 551 13.32 22.81 -15.96
C PRO A 551 14.80 22.46 -16.18
N ALA A 552 15.32 22.69 -17.39
CA ALA A 552 16.69 22.47 -17.84
C ALA A 552 17.79 23.11 -16.98
N ALA A 553 17.53 24.27 -16.38
CA ALA A 553 18.50 25.00 -15.58
C ALA A 553 18.67 24.43 -14.15
N HIS A 554 17.64 23.75 -13.65
CA HIS A 554 17.55 23.23 -12.29
C HIS A 554 17.78 21.72 -12.26
N ARG A 555 18.10 21.16 -11.09
CA ARG A 555 18.25 19.69 -10.93
C ARG A 555 16.91 19.00 -10.63
N GLY A 556 15.80 19.67 -10.93
CA GLY A 556 14.43 19.28 -10.61
C GLY A 556 13.67 20.39 -9.87
N TRP A 557 12.68 20.02 -9.06
CA TRP A 557 11.82 20.97 -8.34
C TRP A 557 11.49 20.49 -6.92
N LYS A 558 11.05 21.39 -6.06
CA LYS A 558 10.57 21.12 -4.69
C LYS A 558 9.30 21.91 -4.38
N LEU A 559 8.42 21.32 -3.58
CA LEU A 559 7.22 21.94 -3.03
C LEU A 559 7.19 21.65 -1.53
N ASP A 560 7.25 22.69 -0.70
CA ASP A 560 7.20 22.56 0.75
C ASP A 560 5.73 22.66 1.23
N LEU A 561 5.32 21.76 2.13
CA LEU A 561 3.99 21.78 2.74
C LEU A 561 4.09 22.50 4.09
N PRO A 562 3.40 23.63 4.28
CA PRO A 562 3.49 24.39 5.53
C PRO A 562 2.88 23.62 6.71
N THR A 563 3.47 23.78 7.90
CA THR A 563 2.85 23.39 9.18
C THR A 563 1.60 24.22 9.43
N GLU A 564 0.45 23.59 9.68
CA GLU A 564 -0.79 24.31 9.98
C GLU A 564 -0.87 24.70 11.46
N GLY A 565 -0.55 25.96 11.77
CA GLY A 565 -0.82 26.57 13.08
C GLY A 565 0.11 26.11 14.21
N ALA A 566 0.23 26.96 15.23
CA ALA A 566 1.05 26.71 16.41
C ALA A 566 0.41 25.61 17.28
N GLY A 567 0.76 24.34 17.02
CA GLY A 567 0.36 23.22 17.88
C GLY A 567 0.02 21.91 17.18
N THR A 568 -0.09 21.87 15.84
CA THR A 568 -0.20 20.61 15.11
C THR A 568 1.19 20.22 14.60
N GLY A 569 1.61 18.96 14.80
CA GLY A 569 2.88 18.45 14.28
C GLY A 569 2.98 18.59 12.75
N GLY A 570 4.19 18.44 12.19
CA GLY A 570 4.43 18.54 10.74
C GLY A 570 3.45 17.72 9.88
N GLN A 571 3.25 18.08 8.61
CA GLN A 571 2.47 17.22 7.69
C GLN A 571 3.31 16.02 7.24
N ILE A 572 2.66 14.95 6.76
CA ILE A 572 3.30 13.88 5.98
C ILE A 572 2.61 13.73 4.63
N ILE A 573 3.35 13.31 3.61
CA ILE A 573 2.76 12.84 2.36
C ILE A 573 2.40 11.37 2.55
N ALA A 574 1.12 11.04 2.34
CA ALA A 574 0.55 9.73 2.67
C ALA A 574 0.22 8.88 1.43
N GLY A 575 0.19 9.48 0.25
CA GLY A 575 0.04 8.76 -1.00
C GLY A 575 0.34 9.63 -2.20
N MET A 576 0.87 9.02 -3.26
CA MET A 576 1.08 9.65 -4.56
C MET A 576 0.62 8.74 -5.69
N THR A 577 -0.10 9.28 -6.68
CA THR A 577 -0.36 8.58 -7.94
C THR A 577 -0.21 9.55 -9.09
N ARG A 578 0.42 9.10 -10.18
CA ARG A 578 0.58 9.91 -11.39
C ARG A 578 -0.40 9.43 -12.44
N HIS A 579 -1.04 10.39 -13.09
CA HIS A 579 -1.81 10.19 -14.29
C HIS A 579 -1.29 11.16 -15.36
N HIS A 580 -0.62 10.63 -16.39
CA HIS A 580 0.10 11.45 -17.39
C HIS A 580 1.04 12.48 -16.75
N HIS A 581 0.80 13.77 -16.99
CA HIS A 581 1.61 14.86 -16.43
C HIS A 581 1.07 15.36 -15.09
N THR A 582 -0.06 14.83 -14.61
CA THR A 582 -0.63 15.20 -13.32
C THR A 582 -0.12 14.26 -12.24
N LEU A 583 0.43 14.83 -11.16
CA LEU A 583 0.67 14.12 -9.92
C LEU A 583 -0.46 14.48 -8.93
N LEU A 584 -1.19 13.45 -8.52
CA LEU A 584 -2.10 13.53 -7.37
C LEU A 584 -1.36 13.05 -6.13
N PHE A 585 -1.45 13.79 -5.04
CA PHE A 585 -0.89 13.35 -3.76
C PHE A 585 -1.77 13.77 -2.59
N SER A 586 -1.72 13.01 -1.50
CA SER A 586 -2.40 13.35 -0.25
C SER A 586 -1.39 13.78 0.81
N SER A 587 -1.72 14.85 1.53
CA SER A 587 -1.05 15.25 2.75
C SER A 587 -1.97 15.07 3.95
N GLN A 588 -1.41 14.72 5.10
CA GLN A 588 -2.15 14.58 6.37
C GLN A 588 -1.31 15.13 7.52
N SER A 589 -1.96 15.56 8.59
CA SER A 589 -1.28 15.92 9.85
C SER A 589 -0.54 14.72 10.44
N HIS A 590 0.60 14.98 11.10
CA HIS A 590 1.29 14.00 11.92
C HIS A 590 0.57 13.87 13.27
N ASP A 591 -0.56 13.15 13.30
CA ASP A 591 -1.17 12.69 14.56
C ASP A 591 -0.77 11.22 14.79
N PRO A 592 -0.05 10.91 15.89
CA PRO A 592 0.41 9.56 16.22
C PRO A 592 -0.70 8.63 16.73
N LEU A 593 -1.91 9.13 17.01
CA LEU A 593 -2.96 8.34 17.65
C LEU A 593 -4.13 8.09 16.70
N ALA A 594 -4.17 6.87 16.15
CA ALA A 594 -5.20 6.37 15.22
C ALA A 594 -6.66 6.54 15.71
N CYS A 595 -6.87 6.85 16.99
CA CYS A 595 -8.17 6.79 17.65
C CYS A 595 -8.59 8.05 18.39
N THR A 596 -7.78 9.11 18.43
CA THR A 596 -8.11 10.28 19.26
C THR A 596 -8.54 11.52 18.49
N ASN A 597 -8.20 11.69 17.20
CA ASN A 597 -8.75 12.75 16.35
C ASN A 597 -8.67 12.37 14.87
N GLU A 598 -9.69 12.66 14.07
CA GLU A 598 -9.61 12.59 12.62
C GLU A 598 -8.51 13.55 12.15
N SER A 599 -7.41 13.02 11.61
CA SER A 599 -6.37 13.86 11.01
C SER A 599 -6.89 14.41 9.69
N PRO A 600 -7.10 15.74 9.55
CA PRO A 600 -7.52 16.29 8.27
C PRO A 600 -6.48 15.95 7.21
N ALA A 601 -6.96 15.42 6.10
CA ALA A 601 -6.15 15.09 4.93
C ALA A 601 -6.59 15.96 3.76
N ARG A 602 -5.63 16.35 2.92
CA ARG A 602 -5.89 17.10 1.69
C ARG A 602 -5.34 16.34 0.50
N ILE A 603 -6.12 16.25 -0.55
CA ILE A 603 -5.65 15.74 -1.84
C ILE A 603 -5.31 16.93 -2.71
N HIS A 604 -4.13 16.91 -3.32
CA HIS A 604 -3.60 17.96 -4.19
C HIS A 604 -3.38 17.40 -5.59
N ALA A 605 -3.49 18.27 -6.60
CA ALA A 605 -3.17 17.98 -7.99
C ALA A 605 -2.18 19.01 -8.53
N ILE A 606 -1.02 18.56 -9.03
CA ILE A 606 0.03 19.42 -9.59
C ILE A 606 0.59 18.84 -10.90
N ASP A 607 1.30 19.65 -11.69
CA ASP A 607 2.06 19.15 -12.84
C ASP A 607 3.36 18.47 -12.35
N ALA A 608 3.50 17.19 -12.64
CA ALA A 608 4.63 16.35 -12.26
C ALA A 608 5.98 16.80 -12.86
N ARG A 609 5.96 17.57 -13.96
CA ARG A 609 7.16 17.97 -14.72
C ARG A 609 7.86 19.15 -14.07
N ASN A 610 7.11 20.07 -13.47
CA ASN A 610 7.64 21.30 -12.89
C ASN A 610 7.20 21.57 -11.44
N GLY A 611 6.27 20.77 -10.91
CA GLY A 611 5.71 20.89 -9.56
C GLY A 611 4.70 22.03 -9.39
N GLY A 612 4.35 22.69 -10.49
CA GLY A 612 3.49 23.87 -10.52
C GLY A 612 2.02 23.54 -10.79
N ARG A 613 1.25 24.59 -11.08
CA ARG A 613 -0.18 24.50 -11.41
C ARG A 613 -0.40 23.79 -12.75
N ILE A 614 -1.47 23.01 -12.85
CA ILE A 614 -1.95 22.44 -14.11
C ILE A 614 -2.61 23.54 -14.96
N GLU A 615 -2.09 23.84 -16.16
CA GLU A 615 -2.51 24.97 -17.01
C GLU A 615 -3.95 24.86 -17.60
N LYS A 616 -4.67 23.76 -17.40
CA LYS A 616 -5.97 23.49 -18.06
C LYS A 616 -7.22 23.48 -17.16
N ILE A 617 -7.13 23.92 -15.91
CA ILE A 617 -8.30 23.90 -14.99
C ILE A 617 -9.09 25.23 -15.07
N ALA A 618 -10.17 25.17 -15.86
CA ALA A 618 -11.46 25.90 -15.94
C ALA A 618 -11.56 27.37 -16.43
N PRO A 619 -12.46 27.64 -17.41
CA PRO A 619 -13.37 28.79 -17.36
C PRO A 619 -14.62 28.41 -16.53
N ASP A 620 -15.03 29.29 -15.61
CA ASP A 620 -16.37 29.33 -14.99
C ASP A 620 -16.68 28.56 -13.69
N SER A 621 -15.68 28.18 -12.88
CA SER A 621 -15.92 28.11 -11.43
C SER A 621 -14.76 28.74 -10.68
N GLY A 622 -15.06 29.67 -9.77
CA GLY A 622 -14.09 30.49 -9.03
C GLY A 622 -13.23 29.72 -8.02
N HIS A 623 -12.83 28.48 -8.31
CA HIS A 623 -11.94 27.69 -7.49
C HIS A 623 -10.52 27.71 -8.06
N THR A 624 -9.63 28.19 -7.21
CA THR A 624 -8.24 28.55 -7.45
C THR A 624 -7.30 27.32 -7.53
N ALA A 625 -6.06 27.55 -7.96
CA ALA A 625 -4.97 26.58 -8.15
C ALA A 625 -4.89 25.41 -7.15
N ALA A 626 -4.51 24.23 -7.65
CA ALA A 626 -4.54 22.92 -6.97
C ALA A 626 -5.95 22.58 -6.48
N VAL A 627 -6.61 21.59 -7.08
CA VAL A 627 -7.84 21.05 -6.51
C VAL A 627 -7.45 20.42 -5.17
N ALA A 628 -7.68 21.16 -4.08
CA ALA A 628 -7.50 20.73 -2.71
C ALA A 628 -8.84 20.22 -2.20
N LEU A 629 -9.04 18.90 -2.23
CA LEU A 629 -10.22 18.29 -1.61
C LEU A 629 -9.92 18.06 -0.13
N GLU A 630 -10.71 18.70 0.74
CA GLU A 630 -10.70 18.36 2.16
C GLU A 630 -11.29 16.97 2.37
N SER A 631 -10.57 16.15 3.11
CA SER A 631 -10.94 14.78 3.46
C SER A 631 -10.52 14.51 4.90
N THR A 632 -11.07 13.47 5.52
CA THR A 632 -10.64 13.04 6.86
C THR A 632 -9.79 11.76 6.80
N GLY A 633 -9.49 11.28 5.58
CA GLY A 633 -8.60 10.15 5.31
C GLY A 633 -7.76 10.37 4.05
N ALA A 634 -6.48 10.02 4.12
CA ALA A 634 -5.53 10.28 3.02
C ALA A 634 -5.60 9.27 1.86
N GLY A 635 -6.47 8.26 1.95
CA GLY A 635 -6.63 7.19 0.98
C GLY A 635 -7.47 7.62 -0.23
N PHE A 636 -6.90 7.49 -1.42
CA PHE A 636 -7.61 7.79 -2.67
C PHE A 636 -7.16 6.87 -3.80
N THR A 637 -8.00 6.75 -4.83
CA THR A 637 -7.69 6.03 -6.06
C THR A 637 -8.34 6.69 -7.26
N LEU A 638 -7.64 6.66 -8.41
CA LEU A 638 -8.14 7.22 -9.67
C LEU A 638 -8.55 6.07 -10.59
N ALA A 639 -9.85 5.95 -10.83
CA ALA A 639 -10.42 4.95 -11.71
C ALA A 639 -10.28 5.35 -13.19
N SER A 640 -10.43 4.37 -14.07
CA SER A 640 -10.51 4.60 -15.52
C SER A 640 -11.66 5.55 -15.85
N GLY A 641 -11.46 6.46 -16.80
CA GLY A 641 -12.48 7.44 -17.17
C GLY A 641 -12.51 8.68 -16.28
N GLY A 642 -11.50 8.91 -15.43
CA GLY A 642 -11.31 10.19 -14.72
C GLY A 642 -11.97 10.28 -13.34
N MET A 643 -12.64 9.24 -12.86
CA MET A 643 -13.27 9.26 -11.54
C MET A 643 -12.25 9.08 -10.41
N LEU A 644 -12.10 10.09 -9.54
CA LEU A 644 -11.32 10.04 -8.31
C LEU A 644 -12.20 9.62 -7.14
N PHE A 645 -11.88 8.52 -6.46
CA PHE A 645 -12.54 8.09 -5.23
C PHE A 645 -11.68 8.40 -4.02
N VAL A 646 -12.29 9.00 -3.01
CA VAL A 646 -11.62 9.50 -1.79
C VAL A 646 -12.35 8.98 -0.56
N ASN A 647 -11.59 8.55 0.44
CA ASN A 647 -12.12 8.20 1.75
C ASN A 647 -12.44 9.48 2.55
N VAL A 648 -13.72 9.68 2.91
CA VAL A 648 -14.20 10.85 3.67
C VAL A 648 -15.06 10.37 4.84
N GLY A 649 -14.52 10.47 6.04
CA GLY A 649 -15.14 10.09 7.32
C GLY A 649 -15.33 8.59 7.40
N SER A 650 -16.60 8.18 7.42
CA SER A 650 -17.05 6.79 7.36
C SER A 650 -17.57 6.39 5.96
N SER A 651 -17.34 7.23 4.94
CA SER A 651 -17.87 7.05 3.59
C SER A 651 -16.79 7.20 2.50
N ILE A 652 -17.15 6.83 1.26
CA ILE A 652 -16.36 7.13 0.07
C ILE A 652 -17.11 8.19 -0.73
N THR A 653 -16.38 9.15 -1.30
CA THR A 653 -16.92 10.13 -2.26
C THR A 653 -16.20 9.98 -3.61
N GLY A 654 -16.97 10.01 -4.70
CA GLY A 654 -16.45 10.03 -6.06
C GLY A 654 -16.50 11.45 -6.65
N TYR A 655 -15.41 11.87 -7.30
CA TYR A 655 -15.27 13.13 -8.01
C TYR A 655 -14.95 12.85 -9.47
N ASP A 656 -15.73 13.41 -10.39
CA ASP A 656 -15.46 13.27 -11.81
C ASP A 656 -14.43 14.30 -12.26
N LEU A 657 -13.25 13.82 -12.68
CA LEU A 657 -12.20 14.66 -13.26
C LEU A 657 -12.09 14.47 -14.78
N SER A 658 -13.06 13.83 -15.43
CA SER A 658 -13.00 13.50 -16.87
C SER A 658 -13.05 14.71 -17.80
N GLU A 659 -13.68 15.81 -17.39
CA GLU A 659 -13.66 17.08 -18.13
C GLU A 659 -12.35 17.86 -17.89
N GLU A 660 -11.65 17.57 -16.79
CA GLU A 660 -10.43 18.27 -16.35
C GLU A 660 -9.14 17.53 -16.75
N ILE A 661 -9.24 16.21 -17.00
CA ILE A 661 -8.18 15.32 -17.43
C ILE A 661 -8.49 14.90 -18.87
N ASP A 662 -7.63 15.27 -19.81
CA ASP A 662 -7.83 15.06 -21.26
C ASP A 662 -8.40 13.65 -21.58
N PRO A 663 -9.64 13.55 -22.10
CA PRO A 663 -10.41 12.30 -22.12
C PRO A 663 -9.92 11.25 -23.13
N VAL A 664 -8.88 11.53 -23.91
CA VAL A 664 -8.52 10.72 -25.09
C VAL A 664 -7.57 9.55 -24.80
N GLN A 665 -7.00 9.37 -23.61
CA GLN A 665 -5.87 8.44 -23.47
C GLN A 665 -5.94 7.45 -22.29
N ARG A 666 -5.79 6.16 -22.63
CA ARG A 666 -5.93 5.00 -21.73
C ARG A 666 -4.89 5.01 -20.61
N GLN A 667 -5.33 4.62 -19.40
CA GLN A 667 -4.46 4.29 -18.27
C GLN A 667 -3.48 3.18 -18.67
N SER A 668 -2.19 3.52 -18.78
CA SER A 668 -1.12 2.55 -18.94
C SER A 668 -0.46 2.32 -17.59
N TRP A 669 -0.92 1.28 -16.89
CA TRP A 669 -0.13 0.65 -15.85
C TRP A 669 1.02 -0.06 -16.58
N MET A 670 2.27 0.33 -16.27
CA MET A 670 3.48 0.16 -17.11
C MET A 670 3.57 1.24 -18.20
N MET A 671 4.66 2.02 -18.21
CA MET A 671 4.89 3.04 -19.22
C MET A 671 4.80 2.40 -20.61
N LEU A 672 3.77 2.74 -21.39
CA LEU A 672 3.70 2.43 -22.81
C LEU A 672 4.33 3.58 -23.62
N PRO A 673 5.18 3.31 -24.63
CA PRO A 673 5.69 4.34 -25.53
C PRO A 673 4.61 4.92 -26.46
N GLU A 674 4.74 6.20 -26.82
CA GLU A 674 3.94 6.85 -27.87
C GLU A 674 4.21 6.31 -29.29
N GLY A 675 5.22 5.45 -29.47
CA GLY A 675 5.57 4.83 -30.75
C GLY A 675 4.59 3.75 -31.25
N TYR A 676 3.51 3.51 -30.51
CA TYR A 676 2.39 2.65 -30.91
C TYR A 676 1.07 3.42 -31.08
N ARG A 677 1.13 4.76 -31.26
CA ARG A 677 -0.02 5.55 -31.72
C ARG A 677 -0.17 5.53 -33.23
#